data_AF-A0A4S9ED10-F1
#
_entry.id   AF-A0A4S9ED10-F1
#
_cell.length_a   1.000
_cell.length_b   1.000
_cell.length_c   1.000
_cell.angle_alpha   90.00
_cell.angle_beta   90.00
_cell.angle_gamma   90.00
#
_symmetry.space_group_name_H-M   'P 1'
#
loop_
_entity.id
_entity.type
_entity.pdbx_description
1 polymer ?
#
loop_
_entity_poly.entity_id
_entity_poly.type
_entity_poly.pdbx_seq_one_letter_code
_entity_poly.pdbx_strand_id
1 'polypeptide(L)'
;MLLLPVLVALMSACHVQAKAVFAHYIVGNVATLTPSYSAADWQKDIRSAQSSHIDAFALNIANDGRYGAQLANAFSAANTLGFKLFFSFDYAAQGAFSQQVVIDLINQYKGNGAYYQYNGKAFVSTFEGPGNSGDWTTIKSQTGCFFIPDWSSLGAQGAINRGVADGLFSWEAWPVGPNDMTTQPDVSYKNALAGKPYMMPVSPWFYTNLPGYSKNWLWRGDDMWYDRWQQVMSIQPDFVEILTWNDWGESHYIADLDTRQFGLFGADAGRAPFNYASNMPHDGWRLFLPYVIDMYKSGKASISTEGLVSWYRLTPGSACSSGGTTGNTASQGQQEYPPAQLAQDKVFYSALLTSTADVTVIIGGTTQTGTWKNVPSGGSGIYHGSVPFNGRGAVIVKITRNGNTVAQMNGLSITDTCANGIENWNAWVGSATAGTSGSGGSGVSTSASSKVSSTLKTSTTAPTSAPASTPTSSSGSYCIAGTGNGNLAGLCSFSCNYGFCPTNACTCTQRGRQVTPPASSNTLGFPVAGQDVALYSGLCEFTCSHGYCPSGACTSDPSKAQNGDGSFCTAGTGSGNLAGLCSFSCNYGFCPSNACTCTQKGSQINPPAASNTLGFPVAGQNVAQYSGLCEFACSHGYCPSGACTSDPSKA
;
A
#
# COMPACT_ATOMS: atom_id res chain seq x y z
N MET A 1 32.00 15.66 -44.97
CA MET A 1 32.60 15.12 -43.73
C MET A 1 32.24 16.05 -42.57
N LEU A 2 31.01 15.93 -42.03
CA LEU A 2 30.51 16.62 -40.82
C LEU A 2 29.00 16.36 -40.77
N LEU A 3 28.56 15.22 -40.22
CA LEU A 3 27.13 14.99 -39.91
C LEU A 3 26.89 13.77 -38.99
N LEU A 4 27.92 13.17 -38.41
CA LEU A 4 27.79 11.94 -37.60
C LEU A 4 27.94 12.06 -36.07
N PRO A 5 28.46 13.14 -35.44
CA PRO A 5 28.54 13.17 -33.98
C PRO A 5 27.30 13.75 -33.28
N VAL A 6 26.32 14.29 -34.00
CA VAL A 6 25.13 14.93 -33.37
C VAL A 6 24.00 13.92 -33.07
N LEU A 7 23.95 12.77 -33.76
CA LEU A 7 22.85 11.82 -33.58
C LEU A 7 23.02 10.85 -32.39
N VAL A 8 24.24 10.66 -31.88
CA VAL A 8 24.50 9.71 -30.78
C VAL A 8 24.25 10.35 -29.40
N ALA A 9 24.26 11.68 -29.30
CA ALA A 9 23.93 12.39 -28.06
C ALA A 9 22.41 12.50 -27.78
N LEU A 10 21.55 12.14 -28.73
CA LEU A 10 20.09 12.27 -28.62
C LEU A 10 19.34 10.96 -28.36
N MET A 11 20.02 9.81 -28.30
CA MET A 11 19.38 8.49 -28.08
C MET A 11 19.72 7.83 -26.72
N SER A 12 20.29 8.57 -25.77
CA SER A 12 20.49 8.11 -24.38
C SER A 12 19.72 8.92 -23.33
N ALA A 13 18.77 9.75 -23.75
CA ALA A 13 17.67 10.13 -22.88
C ALA A 13 16.70 8.95 -22.77
N CYS A 14 17.14 7.87 -22.12
CA CYS A 14 16.19 7.05 -21.39
C CYS A 14 15.44 8.04 -20.50
N HIS A 15 14.17 8.30 -20.81
CA HIS A 15 13.27 8.90 -19.84
C HIS A 15 13.24 7.95 -18.65
N VAL A 16 14.17 8.12 -17.72
CA VAL A 16 13.98 7.66 -16.35
C VAL A 16 12.76 8.43 -15.90
N GLN A 17 11.61 7.76 -15.89
CA GLN A 17 10.41 8.28 -15.28
C GLN A 17 10.75 8.50 -13.80
N ALA A 18 11.05 9.76 -13.45
CA ALA A 18 11.57 10.08 -12.13
C ALA A 18 10.44 9.94 -11.12
N LYS A 19 10.46 8.83 -10.38
CA LYS A 19 9.58 8.59 -9.25
C LYS A 19 9.75 9.67 -8.20
N ALA A 20 8.65 10.13 -7.63
CA ALA A 20 8.69 11.08 -6.52
C ALA A 20 7.71 10.71 -5.41
N VAL A 21 8.03 11.15 -4.20
CA VAL A 21 7.23 10.97 -2.99
C VAL A 21 6.91 12.34 -2.43
N PHE A 22 5.63 12.59 -2.23
CA PHE A 22 5.10 13.83 -1.69
C PHE A 22 4.47 13.56 -0.32
N ALA A 23 4.26 14.62 0.45
CA ALA A 23 3.37 14.57 1.61
C ALA A 23 2.32 15.66 1.50
N HIS A 24 1.07 15.28 1.77
CA HIS A 24 -0.07 16.18 1.73
C HIS A 24 -0.05 17.11 2.93
N TYR A 25 -0.04 18.43 2.69
CA TYR A 25 0.11 19.44 3.73
C TYR A 25 -1.16 20.30 3.80
N ILE A 26 -1.88 20.23 4.91
CA ILE A 26 -3.07 21.03 5.16
C ILE A 26 -2.63 22.45 5.53
N VAL A 27 -2.61 23.36 4.54
CA VAL A 27 -2.19 24.76 4.74
C VAL A 27 -3.13 25.48 5.71
N GLY A 28 -4.42 25.10 5.72
CA GLY A 28 -5.42 25.66 6.64
C GLY A 28 -5.01 25.54 8.12
N ASN A 29 -4.28 24.50 8.50
CA ASN A 29 -3.83 24.29 9.89
C ASN A 29 -2.77 25.31 10.34
N VAL A 30 -2.09 25.98 9.40
CA VAL A 30 -1.07 27.00 9.69
C VAL A 30 -1.48 28.41 9.23
N ALA A 31 -2.57 28.53 8.46
CA ALA A 31 -3.03 29.78 7.83
C ALA A 31 -3.38 30.89 8.83
N THR A 32 -3.95 30.54 9.98
CA THR A 32 -4.58 31.49 10.91
C THR A 32 -3.94 31.50 12.31
N LEU A 33 -2.77 30.89 12.47
CA LEU A 33 -2.10 30.80 13.76
C LEU A 33 -1.71 32.18 14.31
N THR A 34 -1.75 32.30 15.64
CA THR A 34 -1.25 33.47 16.37
C THR A 34 -0.34 32.98 17.50
N PRO A 35 0.98 33.27 17.47
CA PRO A 35 1.70 33.99 16.41
C PRO A 35 1.67 33.24 15.07
N SER A 36 1.77 34.00 13.98
CA SER A 36 1.73 33.45 12.61
C SER A 36 2.85 32.44 12.38
N TYR A 37 2.54 31.37 11.66
CA TYR A 37 3.50 30.35 11.26
C TYR A 37 4.54 30.98 10.33
N SER A 38 5.80 30.99 10.79
CA SER A 38 6.88 31.74 10.17
C SER A 38 7.58 30.95 9.07
N ALA A 39 8.43 31.61 8.27
CA ALA A 39 9.32 30.92 7.35
C ALA A 39 10.27 29.94 8.06
N ALA A 40 10.65 30.21 9.32
CA ALA A 40 11.49 29.31 10.11
C ALA A 40 10.72 28.04 10.54
N ASP A 41 9.42 28.16 10.83
CA ASP A 41 8.56 27.00 11.09
C ASP A 41 8.43 26.14 9.82
N TRP A 42 8.17 26.75 8.66
CA TRP A 42 8.19 26.03 7.36
C TRP A 42 9.54 25.35 7.08
N GLN A 43 10.66 26.02 7.38
CA GLN A 43 11.98 25.41 7.23
C GLN A 43 12.18 24.21 8.16
N LYS A 44 11.59 24.21 9.37
CA LYS A 44 11.63 23.06 10.27
C LYS A 44 10.93 21.86 9.63
N ASP A 45 9.70 22.06 9.16
CA ASP A 45 8.92 21.00 8.53
C ASP A 45 9.62 20.45 7.27
N ILE A 46 10.14 21.35 6.42
CA ILE A 46 10.87 20.97 5.21
C ILE A 46 12.13 20.16 5.55
N ARG A 47 12.89 20.52 6.59
CA ARG A 47 14.07 19.73 7.00
C ARG A 47 13.67 18.34 7.46
N SER A 48 12.60 18.21 8.23
CA SER A 48 12.08 16.90 8.64
C SER A 48 11.64 16.08 7.42
N ALA A 49 10.97 16.68 6.44
CA ALA A 49 10.58 16.02 5.20
C ALA A 49 11.79 15.58 4.35
N GLN A 50 12.79 16.44 4.18
CA GLN A 50 14.05 16.11 3.50
C GLN A 50 14.79 14.97 4.20
N SER A 51 14.85 14.99 5.54
CA SER A 51 15.45 13.89 6.32
C SER A 51 14.71 12.56 6.17
N SER A 52 13.45 12.61 5.74
CA SER A 52 12.60 11.46 5.45
C SER A 52 12.63 11.08 3.97
N HIS A 53 13.42 11.77 3.13
CA HIS A 53 13.52 11.61 1.67
C HIS A 53 12.25 11.93 0.88
N ILE A 54 11.34 12.73 1.46
CA ILE A 54 10.19 13.30 0.76
C ILE A 54 10.69 14.39 -0.19
N ASP A 55 10.16 14.47 -1.41
CA ASP A 55 10.63 15.40 -2.45
C ASP A 55 9.88 16.74 -2.44
N ALA A 56 8.59 16.70 -2.09
CA ALA A 56 7.74 17.88 -2.10
C ALA A 56 6.59 17.82 -1.10
N PHE A 57 6.03 18.98 -0.76
CA PHE A 57 4.71 19.05 -0.17
C PHE A 57 3.64 19.35 -1.22
N ALA A 58 2.56 18.57 -1.18
CA ALA A 58 1.31 18.89 -1.87
C ALA A 58 0.54 19.86 -0.96
N LEU A 59 0.56 21.15 -1.31
CA LEU A 59 -0.07 22.20 -0.51
C LEU A 59 -1.59 22.16 -0.71
N ASN A 60 -2.29 21.48 0.20
CA ASN A 60 -3.75 21.48 0.25
C ASN A 60 -4.25 22.85 0.72
N ILE A 61 -4.96 23.53 -0.17
CA ILE A 61 -5.53 24.84 0.06
C ILE A 61 -7.04 24.82 -0.15
N ALA A 62 -7.79 25.28 0.85
CA ALA A 62 -9.22 25.48 0.77
C ALA A 62 -9.57 26.86 0.18
N ASN A 63 -10.76 26.99 -0.40
CA ASN A 63 -11.25 28.25 -0.98
C ASN A 63 -11.75 29.25 0.09
N ASP A 64 -10.90 29.60 1.05
CA ASP A 64 -11.23 30.51 2.16
C ASP A 64 -10.50 31.86 2.09
N GLY A 65 -9.56 32.02 1.16
CA GLY A 65 -8.74 33.20 0.95
C GLY A 65 -7.65 33.43 2.01
N ARG A 66 -7.44 32.50 2.96
CA ARG A 66 -6.54 32.67 4.12
C ARG A 66 -5.15 32.07 3.93
N TYR A 67 -4.90 31.42 2.80
CA TYR A 67 -3.64 30.72 2.51
C TYR A 67 -2.50 31.62 2.00
N GLY A 68 -2.79 32.81 1.47
CA GLY A 68 -1.81 33.61 0.70
C GLY A 68 -0.50 33.92 1.42
N ALA A 69 -0.56 34.32 2.70
CA ALA A 69 0.63 34.59 3.51
C ALA A 69 1.47 33.32 3.76
N GLN A 70 0.80 32.19 4.00
CA GLN A 70 1.48 30.92 4.24
C GLN A 70 2.08 30.32 2.96
N LEU A 71 1.44 30.51 1.80
CA LEU A 71 2.08 30.16 0.52
C LEU A 71 3.38 30.94 0.32
N ALA A 72 3.38 32.25 0.56
CA ALA A 72 4.60 33.06 0.43
C ALA A 72 5.71 32.58 1.39
N ASN A 73 5.38 32.28 2.65
CA ASN A 73 6.32 31.74 3.63
C ASN A 73 6.85 30.36 3.22
N ALA A 74 5.98 29.46 2.77
CA ALA A 74 6.33 28.11 2.33
C ALA A 74 7.30 28.16 1.13
N PHE A 75 6.99 28.93 0.09
CA PHE A 75 7.86 29.06 -1.09
C PHE A 75 9.19 29.74 -0.74
N SER A 76 9.21 30.71 0.17
CA SER A 76 10.46 31.32 0.66
C SER A 76 11.35 30.29 1.37
N ALA A 77 10.77 29.51 2.28
CA ALA A 77 11.45 28.44 3.00
C ALA A 77 11.96 27.34 2.06
N ALA A 78 11.13 26.91 1.10
CA ALA A 78 11.48 25.87 0.13
C ALA A 78 12.60 26.31 -0.82
N ASN A 79 12.59 27.56 -1.30
CA ASN A 79 13.71 28.12 -2.08
C ASN A 79 15.01 28.12 -1.27
N THR A 80 14.94 28.46 0.02
CA THR A 80 16.11 28.47 0.91
C THR A 80 16.73 27.08 1.07
N LEU A 81 15.91 26.02 1.06
CA LEU A 81 16.33 24.65 1.33
C LEU A 81 16.43 23.76 0.09
N GLY A 82 16.11 24.28 -1.10
CA GLY A 82 16.06 23.50 -2.33
C GLY A 82 14.94 22.44 -2.36
N PHE A 83 13.92 22.60 -1.54
CA PHE A 83 12.76 21.70 -1.48
C PHE A 83 11.68 22.09 -2.49
N LYS A 84 10.77 21.17 -2.82
CA LYS A 84 9.71 21.43 -3.81
C LYS A 84 8.33 21.53 -3.17
N LEU A 85 7.45 22.28 -3.82
CA LEU A 85 6.07 22.48 -3.41
C LEU A 85 5.19 22.47 -4.65
N PHE A 86 3.95 22.01 -4.54
CA PHE A 86 2.95 22.20 -5.59
C PHE A 86 1.57 22.38 -4.99
N PHE A 87 0.61 22.85 -5.79
CA PHE A 87 -0.75 23.07 -5.31
C PHE A 87 -1.61 21.83 -5.42
N SER A 88 -2.28 21.51 -4.31
CA SER A 88 -3.45 20.64 -4.26
C SER A 88 -4.65 21.52 -3.90
N PHE A 89 -5.49 21.83 -4.88
CA PHE A 89 -6.67 22.65 -4.60
C PHE A 89 -7.78 21.79 -3.99
N ASP A 90 -8.21 22.14 -2.79
CA ASP A 90 -9.27 21.42 -2.09
C ASP A 90 -10.64 21.98 -2.51
N TYR A 91 -11.33 21.23 -3.35
CA TYR A 91 -12.64 21.62 -3.87
C TYR A 91 -13.80 21.19 -2.97
N ALA A 92 -13.52 20.37 -1.95
CA ALA A 92 -14.52 19.81 -1.04
C ALA A 92 -14.62 20.56 0.30
N ALA A 93 -13.51 21.11 0.81
CA ALA A 93 -13.44 21.68 2.16
C ALA A 93 -14.23 22.98 2.33
N GLN A 94 -14.08 23.94 1.40
CA GLN A 94 -14.74 25.27 1.45
C GLN A 94 -15.40 25.63 0.11
N GLY A 95 -15.84 24.59 -0.61
CA GLY A 95 -16.40 24.72 -1.96
C GLY A 95 -15.35 24.88 -3.05
N ALA A 96 -15.79 24.68 -4.29
CA ALA A 96 -14.91 24.74 -5.45
C ALA A 96 -14.33 26.15 -5.66
N PHE A 97 -13.07 26.20 -6.10
CA PHE A 97 -12.44 27.43 -6.57
C PHE A 97 -13.06 27.87 -7.90
N SER A 98 -13.11 29.19 -8.14
CA SER A 98 -13.42 29.68 -9.48
C SER A 98 -12.25 29.38 -10.43
N GLN A 99 -12.57 29.11 -11.70
CA GLN A 99 -11.57 28.85 -12.75
C GLN A 99 -10.46 29.91 -12.78
N GLN A 100 -10.81 31.19 -12.64
CA GLN A 100 -9.84 32.29 -12.71
C GLN A 100 -8.88 32.30 -11.51
N VAL A 101 -9.37 32.03 -10.29
CA VAL A 101 -8.50 32.00 -9.10
C VAL A 101 -7.44 30.90 -9.23
N VAL A 102 -7.82 29.73 -9.77
CA VAL A 102 -6.88 28.63 -10.02
C VAL A 102 -5.83 29.03 -11.05
N ILE A 103 -6.24 29.63 -12.16
CA ILE A 103 -5.34 30.13 -13.21
C ILE A 103 -4.34 31.15 -12.64
N ASP A 104 -4.84 32.13 -11.89
CA ASP A 104 -4.03 33.21 -11.33
C ASP A 104 -3.00 32.65 -10.35
N LEU A 105 -3.41 31.76 -9.45
CA LEU A 105 -2.51 31.20 -8.45
C LEU A 105 -1.43 30.31 -9.08
N ILE A 106 -1.80 29.46 -10.04
CA ILE A 106 -0.81 28.66 -10.77
C ILE A 106 0.17 29.58 -11.51
N ASN A 107 -0.33 30.60 -12.23
CA ASN A 107 0.54 31.52 -12.98
C ASN A 107 1.46 32.34 -12.06
N GLN A 108 1.01 32.67 -10.85
CA GLN A 108 1.81 33.37 -9.86
C GLN A 108 3.04 32.55 -9.41
N TYR A 109 2.90 31.23 -9.26
CA TYR A 109 3.95 30.39 -8.65
C TYR A 109 4.63 29.40 -9.59
N LYS A 110 4.08 29.09 -10.77
CA LYS A 110 4.64 28.08 -11.70
C LYS A 110 6.08 28.35 -12.13
N GLY A 111 6.49 29.62 -12.16
CA GLY A 111 7.86 30.04 -12.48
C GLY A 111 8.83 30.05 -11.29
N ASN A 112 8.34 29.79 -10.08
CA ASN A 112 9.16 29.76 -8.87
C ASN A 112 10.07 28.53 -8.88
N GLY A 113 11.35 28.69 -8.53
CA GLY A 113 12.33 27.59 -8.52
C GLY A 113 12.00 26.45 -7.55
N ALA A 114 11.21 26.72 -6.51
CA ALA A 114 10.70 25.71 -5.58
C ALA A 114 9.38 25.06 -6.04
N TYR A 115 8.77 25.47 -7.16
CA TYR A 115 7.59 24.79 -7.67
C TYR A 115 7.97 23.43 -8.27
N TYR A 116 7.31 22.35 -7.88
CA TYR A 116 7.57 21.02 -8.44
C TYR A 116 7.14 20.98 -9.90
N GLN A 117 8.05 20.57 -10.77
CA GLN A 117 7.78 20.43 -12.21
C GLN A 117 7.95 18.97 -12.64
N TYR A 118 7.05 18.53 -13.51
CA TYR A 118 7.15 17.24 -14.18
C TYR A 118 7.21 17.46 -15.69
N ASN A 119 8.29 16.98 -16.32
CA ASN A 119 8.56 17.19 -17.75
C ASN A 119 8.45 18.67 -18.18
N GLY A 120 8.99 19.58 -17.35
CA GLY A 120 8.99 21.03 -17.60
C GLY A 120 7.65 21.73 -17.41
N LYS A 121 6.64 21.05 -16.85
CA LYS A 121 5.32 21.61 -16.56
C LYS A 121 5.09 21.70 -15.06
N ALA A 122 4.46 22.77 -14.60
CA ALA A 122 4.04 22.91 -13.21
C ALA A 122 3.06 21.79 -12.85
N PHE A 123 3.39 21.01 -11.83
CA PHE A 123 2.56 19.90 -11.36
C PHE A 123 1.42 20.43 -10.49
N VAL A 124 0.20 19.98 -10.71
CA VAL A 124 -0.98 20.46 -9.97
C VAL A 124 -1.90 19.27 -9.67
N SER A 125 -2.45 19.22 -8.47
CA SER A 125 -3.50 18.26 -8.09
C SER A 125 -4.73 18.98 -7.51
N THR A 126 -5.76 18.20 -7.23
CA THR A 126 -6.92 18.61 -6.43
C THR A 126 -7.22 17.55 -5.39
N PHE A 127 -7.91 17.93 -4.32
CA PHE A 127 -8.74 17.00 -3.54
C PHE A 127 -10.19 17.18 -3.99
N GLU A 128 -10.76 16.11 -4.54
CA GLU A 128 -12.07 16.11 -5.18
C GLU A 128 -12.27 17.25 -6.20
N GLY A 129 -13.53 17.64 -6.46
CA GLY A 129 -13.92 18.62 -7.47
C GLY A 129 -14.29 18.08 -8.86
N PRO A 130 -14.79 16.84 -9.04
CA PRO A 130 -15.12 16.34 -10.39
C PRO A 130 -16.24 17.13 -11.07
N GLY A 131 -17.11 17.81 -10.32
CA GLY A 131 -18.12 18.72 -10.86
C GLY A 131 -17.53 19.88 -11.67
N ASN A 132 -16.29 20.26 -11.38
CA ASN A 132 -15.56 21.33 -12.03
C ASN A 132 -14.55 20.81 -13.07
N SER A 133 -14.60 19.53 -13.45
CA SER A 133 -13.67 18.95 -14.41
C SER A 133 -13.66 19.70 -15.75
N GLY A 134 -14.78 20.32 -16.14
CA GLY A 134 -14.90 21.11 -17.37
C GLY A 134 -14.02 22.37 -17.40
N ASP A 135 -13.68 22.93 -16.23
CA ASP A 135 -12.83 24.12 -16.14
C ASP A 135 -11.38 23.83 -16.54
N TRP A 136 -10.94 22.58 -16.36
CA TRP A 136 -9.54 22.20 -16.50
C TRP A 136 -9.03 22.23 -17.94
N THR A 137 -9.92 22.22 -18.94
CA THR A 137 -9.52 22.50 -20.34
C THR A 137 -8.93 23.91 -20.47
N THR A 138 -9.59 24.92 -19.89
CA THR A 138 -9.13 26.32 -19.92
C THR A 138 -7.98 26.54 -18.94
N ILE A 139 -8.03 25.95 -17.74
CA ILE A 139 -6.94 26.09 -16.77
C ILE A 139 -5.63 25.57 -17.37
N LYS A 140 -5.64 24.37 -17.94
CA LYS A 140 -4.44 23.78 -18.55
C LYS A 140 -3.95 24.58 -19.76
N SER A 141 -4.85 25.08 -20.61
CA SER A 141 -4.45 25.85 -21.79
C SER A 141 -3.78 27.19 -21.42
N GLN A 142 -4.24 27.86 -20.36
CA GLN A 142 -3.67 29.14 -19.92
C GLN A 142 -2.43 28.99 -19.03
N THR A 143 -2.33 27.90 -18.27
CA THR A 143 -1.23 27.71 -17.32
C THR A 143 -0.11 26.83 -17.87
N GLY A 144 -0.42 25.89 -18.75
CA GLY A 144 0.50 24.86 -19.23
C GLY A 144 0.81 23.77 -18.20
N CYS A 145 0.01 23.64 -17.13
CA CYS A 145 0.28 22.70 -16.05
C CYS A 145 0.16 21.23 -16.48
N PHE A 146 0.79 20.36 -15.69
CA PHE A 146 0.57 18.92 -15.67
C PHE A 146 -0.40 18.61 -14.52
N PHE A 147 -1.54 18.00 -14.84
CA PHE A 147 -2.66 17.90 -13.91
C PHE A 147 -2.97 16.45 -13.49
N ILE A 148 -2.91 16.19 -12.18
CA ILE A 148 -3.20 14.89 -11.56
C ILE A 148 -4.26 15.05 -10.45
N PRO A 149 -5.55 15.08 -10.76
CA PRO A 149 -6.59 15.22 -9.74
C PRO A 149 -6.73 13.95 -8.90
N ASP A 150 -7.11 14.12 -7.64
CA ASP A 150 -7.92 13.12 -6.95
C ASP A 150 -9.40 13.40 -7.23
N TRP A 151 -10.06 12.42 -7.84
CA TRP A 151 -11.52 12.38 -8.05
C TRP A 151 -12.05 11.00 -7.63
N SER A 152 -11.58 10.51 -6.48
CA SER A 152 -11.90 9.17 -5.99
C SER A 152 -13.40 8.93 -5.78
N SER A 153 -14.19 9.98 -5.56
CA SER A 153 -15.66 9.90 -5.53
C SER A 153 -16.30 9.35 -6.82
N LEU A 154 -15.58 9.37 -7.95
CA LEU A 154 -16.03 8.75 -9.21
C LEU A 154 -15.45 7.36 -9.46
N GLY A 155 -14.49 6.93 -8.65
CA GLY A 155 -13.58 5.82 -8.95
C GLY A 155 -12.68 6.08 -10.17
N ALA A 156 -11.71 5.19 -10.39
CA ALA A 156 -10.68 5.33 -11.42
C ALA A 156 -11.25 5.58 -12.83
N GLN A 157 -12.21 4.77 -13.28
CA GLN A 157 -12.77 4.88 -14.63
C GLN A 157 -13.61 6.15 -14.81
N GLY A 158 -14.42 6.51 -13.81
CA GLY A 158 -15.22 7.73 -13.84
C GLY A 158 -14.35 8.98 -13.85
N ALA A 159 -13.25 8.97 -13.10
CA ALA A 159 -12.28 10.05 -13.04
C ALA A 159 -11.55 10.24 -14.39
N ILE A 160 -11.00 9.17 -14.98
CA ILE A 160 -10.25 9.31 -16.24
C ILE A 160 -11.16 9.69 -17.42
N ASN A 161 -12.43 9.24 -17.40
CA ASN A 161 -13.43 9.56 -18.43
C ASN A 161 -13.79 11.05 -18.49
N ARG A 162 -13.41 11.86 -17.49
CA ARG A 162 -13.50 13.32 -17.57
C ARG A 162 -12.59 13.92 -18.64
N GLY A 163 -11.60 13.17 -19.14
CA GLY A 163 -10.85 13.48 -20.36
C GLY A 163 -9.78 14.57 -20.27
N VAL A 164 -9.68 15.28 -19.14
CA VAL A 164 -8.76 16.42 -18.97
C VAL A 164 -7.49 16.10 -18.16
N ALA A 165 -7.49 14.99 -17.42
CA ALA A 165 -6.42 14.61 -16.51
C ALA A 165 -5.20 14.03 -17.25
N ASP A 166 -4.00 14.43 -16.84
CA ASP A 166 -2.73 13.88 -17.36
C ASP A 166 -2.29 12.61 -16.63
N GLY A 167 -2.79 12.42 -15.41
CA GLY A 167 -2.71 11.21 -14.59
C GLY A 167 -3.85 11.20 -13.58
N LEU A 168 -3.85 10.26 -12.62
CA LEU A 168 -4.80 10.31 -11.50
C LEU A 168 -4.10 10.05 -10.17
N PHE A 169 -4.63 10.71 -9.14
CA PHE A 169 -4.37 10.43 -7.75
C PHE A 169 -5.57 9.68 -7.17
N SER A 170 -5.31 8.69 -6.31
CA SER A 170 -6.34 8.01 -5.53
C SER A 170 -6.26 8.44 -4.07
N TRP A 171 -7.42 8.56 -3.40
CA TRP A 171 -7.53 8.79 -1.96
C TRP A 171 -7.76 7.49 -1.17
N GLU A 172 -7.79 6.34 -1.84
CA GLU A 172 -8.05 5.02 -1.24
C GLU A 172 -6.81 4.47 -0.53
N ALA A 173 -6.41 5.09 0.58
CA ALA A 173 -5.22 4.69 1.35
C ALA A 173 -5.50 3.54 2.35
N TRP A 174 -6.75 3.36 2.76
CA TRP A 174 -7.17 2.49 3.85
C TRP A 174 -8.12 1.37 3.39
N PRO A 175 -8.12 0.20 4.07
CA PRO A 175 -9.04 -0.88 3.76
C PRO A 175 -10.49 -0.58 4.17
N VAL A 176 -11.43 -1.25 3.49
CA VAL A 176 -12.83 -1.29 3.88
C VAL A 176 -13.08 -2.48 4.82
N GLY A 177 -13.68 -2.20 5.97
CA GLY A 177 -13.99 -3.19 6.99
C GLY A 177 -12.77 -3.66 7.79
N PRO A 178 -12.90 -4.78 8.52
CA PRO A 178 -11.84 -5.34 9.36
C PRO A 178 -10.76 -6.08 8.55
N ASN A 179 -10.64 -5.86 7.25
CA ASN A 179 -9.70 -6.58 6.37
C ASN A 179 -8.35 -5.87 6.26
N ASP A 180 -7.31 -6.61 5.89
CA ASP A 180 -6.00 -6.03 5.54
C ASP A 180 -6.11 -5.29 4.19
N MET A 181 -5.26 -4.28 3.99
CA MET A 181 -5.26 -3.47 2.76
C MET A 181 -4.82 -4.30 1.55
N THR A 182 -5.46 -4.07 0.40
CA THR A 182 -5.10 -4.75 -0.86
C THR A 182 -4.62 -3.74 -1.90
N THR A 183 -3.99 -4.24 -2.97
CA THR A 183 -3.58 -3.40 -4.11
C THR A 183 -4.66 -3.24 -5.18
N GLN A 184 -5.87 -3.79 -4.97
CA GLN A 184 -6.89 -3.82 -6.00
C GLN A 184 -7.36 -2.41 -6.42
N PRO A 185 -7.52 -1.44 -5.51
CA PRO A 185 -7.73 -0.04 -5.88
C PRO A 185 -6.61 0.49 -6.78
N ASP A 186 -5.35 0.32 -6.39
CA ASP A 186 -4.19 0.82 -7.12
C ASP A 186 -4.11 0.25 -8.55
N VAL A 187 -4.36 -1.06 -8.70
CA VAL A 187 -4.42 -1.76 -9.99
C VAL A 187 -5.56 -1.20 -10.85
N SER A 188 -6.71 -0.88 -10.26
CA SER A 188 -7.83 -0.28 -10.99
C SER A 188 -7.46 1.10 -11.58
N TYR A 189 -6.74 1.92 -10.83
CA TYR A 189 -6.22 3.20 -11.31
C TYR A 189 -5.22 3.02 -12.45
N LYS A 190 -4.22 2.14 -12.28
CA LYS A 190 -3.23 1.87 -13.34
C LYS A 190 -3.89 1.36 -14.63
N ASN A 191 -4.90 0.51 -14.51
CA ASN A 191 -5.65 0.00 -15.67
C ASN A 191 -6.43 1.12 -16.37
N ALA A 192 -7.18 1.93 -15.62
CA ALA A 192 -7.96 3.04 -16.18
C ALA A 192 -7.06 4.10 -16.84
N LEU A 193 -5.86 4.32 -16.30
CA LEU A 193 -4.90 5.29 -16.80
C LEU A 193 -4.22 4.88 -18.12
N ALA A 194 -4.22 3.58 -18.46
CA ALA A 194 -3.65 3.06 -19.71
C ALA A 194 -2.25 3.61 -20.04
N GLY A 195 -1.36 3.67 -19.03
CA GLY A 195 0.02 4.16 -19.16
C GLY A 195 0.23 5.64 -18.79
N LYS A 196 -0.83 6.39 -18.46
CA LYS A 196 -0.69 7.71 -17.83
C LYS A 196 -0.19 7.59 -16.38
N PRO A 197 0.47 8.63 -15.82
CA PRO A 197 1.02 8.56 -14.47
C PRO A 197 -0.03 8.32 -13.38
N TYR A 198 0.30 7.44 -12.44
CA TYR A 198 -0.49 7.15 -11.25
C TYR A 198 0.21 7.67 -10.00
N MET A 199 -0.52 8.43 -9.18
CA MET A 199 -0.09 8.80 -7.83
C MET A 199 -0.81 7.92 -6.80
N MET A 200 -0.04 7.12 -6.06
CA MET A 200 -0.54 6.15 -5.09
C MET A 200 -0.60 6.75 -3.69
N PRO A 201 -1.72 6.63 -2.94
CA PRO A 201 -1.80 7.11 -1.57
C PRO A 201 -1.14 6.13 -0.60
N VAL A 202 -0.43 6.66 0.39
CA VAL A 202 0.13 5.89 1.51
C VAL A 202 -0.20 6.62 2.82
N SER A 203 -0.77 5.91 3.79
CA SER A 203 -1.12 6.48 5.09
C SER A 203 -0.78 5.49 6.20
N PRO A 204 -0.48 5.94 7.44
CA PRO A 204 -0.22 5.04 8.56
C PRO A 204 -1.45 4.67 9.41
N TRP A 205 -2.41 5.58 9.56
CA TRP A 205 -3.56 5.43 10.47
C TRP A 205 -4.75 6.24 9.95
N PHE A 206 -5.93 6.12 10.55
CA PHE A 206 -7.04 7.07 10.36
C PHE A 206 -8.01 7.00 11.52
N TYR A 207 -8.28 8.14 12.15
CA TYR A 207 -9.35 8.28 13.13
C TYR A 207 -9.80 9.74 13.20
N THR A 208 -11.11 9.95 13.17
CA THR A 208 -11.70 11.27 13.35
C THR A 208 -12.91 11.20 14.28
N ASN A 209 -13.05 12.22 15.13
CA ASN A 209 -14.25 12.52 15.90
C ASN A 209 -14.43 14.04 15.99
N LEU A 210 -14.93 14.61 14.89
CA LEU A 210 -15.19 16.04 14.70
C LEU A 210 -16.67 16.25 14.34
N PRO A 211 -17.59 16.23 15.33
CA PRO A 211 -19.01 16.48 15.10
C PRO A 211 -19.32 17.80 14.41
N GLY A 212 -18.47 18.83 14.57
CA GLY A 212 -18.60 20.11 13.85
C GLY A 212 -18.49 19.98 12.33
N TYR A 213 -17.90 18.88 11.85
CA TYR A 213 -17.79 18.53 10.43
C TYR A 213 -18.57 17.26 10.06
N SER A 214 -19.47 16.80 10.95
CA SER A 214 -20.21 15.55 10.77
C SER A 214 -19.31 14.32 10.59
N LYS A 215 -18.15 14.30 11.27
CA LYS A 215 -17.18 13.20 11.21
C LYS A 215 -17.05 12.46 12.54
N ASN A 216 -17.18 11.14 12.51
CA ASN A 216 -16.94 10.27 13.67
C ASN A 216 -16.74 8.80 13.26
N TRP A 217 -15.58 8.45 12.70
CA TRP A 217 -15.26 7.08 12.30
C TRP A 217 -13.75 6.82 12.31
N LEU A 218 -13.38 5.55 12.16
CA LEU A 218 -12.00 5.15 11.90
C LEU A 218 -11.92 4.18 10.71
N TRP A 219 -10.76 4.14 10.05
CA TRP A 219 -10.39 3.05 9.16
C TRP A 219 -9.26 2.24 9.78
N ARG A 220 -9.16 0.96 9.42
CA ARG A 220 -8.16 0.07 10.00
C ARG A 220 -6.75 0.52 9.59
N GLY A 221 -5.94 0.88 10.59
CA GLY A 221 -4.54 1.28 10.43
C GLY A 221 -3.53 0.26 10.98
N ASP A 222 -4.01 -0.81 11.63
CA ASP A 222 -3.23 -1.80 12.39
C ASP A 222 -1.85 -2.16 11.79
N ASP A 223 -1.83 -2.70 10.57
CA ASP A 223 -0.61 -3.13 9.86
C ASP A 223 -0.28 -2.20 8.66
N MET A 224 -1.08 -1.14 8.45
CA MET A 224 -1.18 -0.43 7.17
C MET A 224 0.11 0.29 6.77
N TRP A 225 0.85 0.87 7.71
CA TRP A 225 2.10 1.53 7.39
C TRP A 225 3.13 0.56 6.80
N TYR A 226 3.20 -0.68 7.31
CA TYR A 226 4.05 -1.70 6.71
C TYR A 226 3.49 -2.14 5.35
N ASP A 227 2.22 -2.52 5.31
CA ASP A 227 1.57 -3.09 4.12
C ASP A 227 1.61 -2.14 2.92
N ARG A 228 1.22 -0.87 3.09
CA ARG A 228 1.20 0.10 1.98
C ARG A 228 2.59 0.33 1.41
N TRP A 229 3.63 0.41 2.23
CA TRP A 229 5.01 0.56 1.72
C TRP A 229 5.50 -0.70 0.98
N GLN A 230 5.10 -1.91 1.40
CA GLN A 230 5.38 -3.12 0.61
C GLN A 230 4.61 -3.10 -0.72
N GLN A 231 3.38 -2.62 -0.71
CA GLN A 231 2.53 -2.49 -1.90
C GLN A 231 3.05 -1.44 -2.88
N VAL A 232 3.65 -0.34 -2.40
CA VAL A 232 4.37 0.61 -3.27
C VAL A 232 5.49 -0.10 -4.04
N MET A 233 6.21 -1.03 -3.40
CA MET A 233 7.26 -1.80 -4.07
C MET A 233 6.70 -2.72 -5.17
N SER A 234 5.52 -3.30 -4.98
CA SER A 234 4.91 -4.18 -5.99
C SER A 234 4.23 -3.38 -7.11
N ILE A 235 3.53 -2.30 -6.77
CA ILE A 235 2.75 -1.50 -7.71
C ILE A 235 3.64 -0.63 -8.58
N GLN A 236 4.77 -0.15 -8.04
CA GLN A 236 5.69 0.76 -8.72
C GLN A 236 4.93 1.94 -9.36
N PRO A 237 4.20 2.75 -8.57
CA PRO A 237 3.51 3.93 -9.09
C PRO A 237 4.53 4.98 -9.55
N ASP A 238 4.07 5.96 -10.32
CA ASP A 238 4.90 7.08 -10.78
C ASP A 238 5.18 8.07 -9.66
N PHE A 239 4.17 8.27 -8.81
CA PHE A 239 4.27 9.12 -7.63
C PHE A 239 3.65 8.41 -6.43
N VAL A 240 4.12 8.76 -5.24
CA VAL A 240 3.46 8.41 -3.98
C VAL A 240 3.10 9.70 -3.29
N GLU A 241 1.89 9.81 -2.73
CA GLU A 241 1.53 10.89 -1.81
C GLU A 241 1.22 10.31 -0.44
N ILE A 242 1.98 10.74 0.57
CA ILE A 242 1.76 10.38 1.96
C ILE A 242 0.60 11.23 2.50
N LEU A 243 -0.42 10.55 2.99
CA LEU A 243 -1.60 11.10 3.64
C LEU A 243 -1.46 10.91 5.16
N THR A 244 -1.02 11.91 5.91
CA THR A 244 -0.67 13.29 5.53
C THR A 244 0.54 13.79 6.32
N TRP A 245 1.05 14.99 6.01
CA TRP A 245 2.03 15.66 6.85
C TRP A 245 1.40 16.10 8.18
N ASN A 246 0.35 16.92 8.17
CA ASN A 246 -0.16 17.61 9.37
C ASN A 246 -1.70 17.61 9.50
N ASP A 247 -2.41 16.58 9.06
CA ASP A 247 -3.85 16.48 9.31
C ASP A 247 -4.15 15.86 10.68
N TRP A 248 -4.22 16.72 11.70
CA TRP A 248 -4.47 16.31 13.08
C TRP A 248 -5.90 15.77 13.29
N GLY A 249 -6.87 16.27 12.52
CA GLY A 249 -8.29 15.96 12.68
C GLY A 249 -8.69 14.58 12.16
N GLU A 250 -7.84 13.97 11.33
CA GLU A 250 -8.04 12.62 10.78
C GLU A 250 -6.96 11.63 11.26
N SER A 251 -6.09 12.07 12.18
CA SER A 251 -5.12 11.23 12.90
C SER A 251 -4.15 10.45 12.01
N HIS A 252 -3.82 10.97 10.83
CA HIS A 252 -2.89 10.32 9.91
C HIS A 252 -1.68 11.17 9.54
N TYR A 253 -1.43 12.19 10.35
CA TYR A 253 -0.26 13.04 10.23
C TYR A 253 1.03 12.24 10.49
N ILE A 254 2.14 12.68 9.89
CA ILE A 254 3.48 12.19 10.20
C ILE A 254 4.41 13.32 10.64
N ALA A 255 3.93 14.56 10.79
CA ALA A 255 4.69 15.71 11.27
C ALA A 255 4.99 15.62 12.78
N ASP A 256 5.96 16.41 13.22
CA ASP A 256 6.17 16.64 14.65
C ASP A 256 4.95 17.36 15.22
N LEU A 257 4.50 16.96 16.42
CA LEU A 257 3.38 17.63 17.08
C LEU A 257 3.66 19.13 17.24
N ASP A 258 2.70 19.95 16.84
CA ASP A 258 2.67 21.39 17.07
C ASP A 258 1.32 21.79 17.65
N THR A 259 1.29 21.99 18.97
CA THR A 259 0.05 22.29 19.69
C THR A 259 -0.63 23.58 19.25
N ARG A 260 0.09 24.48 18.55
CA ARG A 260 -0.50 25.69 17.97
C ARG A 260 -1.57 25.35 16.93
N GLN A 261 -1.44 24.22 16.24
CA GLN A 261 -2.33 23.77 15.16
C GLN A 261 -3.58 23.05 15.66
N PHE A 262 -3.76 22.88 16.97
CA PHE A 262 -4.86 22.11 17.55
C PHE A 262 -6.17 22.89 17.73
N GLY A 263 -6.25 24.12 17.21
CA GLY A 263 -7.50 24.91 17.24
C GLY A 263 -8.69 24.20 16.62
N LEU A 264 -8.46 23.29 15.65
CA LEU A 264 -9.52 22.53 14.98
C LEU A 264 -10.36 21.67 15.91
N PHE A 265 -9.83 21.23 17.05
CA PHE A 265 -10.57 20.40 18.01
C PHE A 265 -11.58 21.22 18.85
N GLY A 266 -11.46 22.55 18.83
CA GLY A 266 -12.25 23.46 19.66
C GLY A 266 -13.74 23.57 19.28
N ALA A 267 -14.50 24.25 20.14
CA ALA A 267 -15.94 24.41 20.00
C ALA A 267 -16.37 25.22 18.76
N ASP A 268 -15.50 26.10 18.26
CA ASP A 268 -15.76 26.95 17.09
C ASP A 268 -15.42 26.28 15.76
N ALA A 269 -14.92 25.05 15.79
CA ALA A 269 -14.44 24.30 14.64
C ALA A 269 -15.01 22.87 14.66
N GLY A 270 -14.15 21.86 14.83
CA GLY A 270 -14.52 20.45 14.77
C GLY A 270 -15.32 19.94 15.97
N ARG A 271 -15.43 20.70 17.07
CA ARG A 271 -16.23 20.37 18.26
C ARG A 271 -15.92 18.97 18.81
N ALA A 272 -14.65 18.62 18.85
CA ALA A 272 -14.21 17.30 19.30
C ALA A 272 -14.54 17.11 20.80
N PRO A 273 -14.89 15.89 21.24
CA PRO A 273 -15.13 15.64 22.66
C PRO A 273 -13.88 15.83 23.54
N PHE A 274 -12.70 15.67 22.93
CA PHE A 274 -11.38 15.99 23.48
C PHE A 274 -10.39 16.04 22.32
N ASN A 275 -9.19 16.57 22.56
CA ASN A 275 -8.13 16.55 21.55
C ASN A 275 -7.40 15.19 21.55
N TYR A 276 -7.73 14.35 20.57
CA TYR A 276 -7.15 13.02 20.42
C TYR A 276 -5.77 12.97 19.73
N ALA A 277 -5.27 14.09 19.20
CA ALA A 277 -3.89 14.21 18.70
C ALA A 277 -2.90 14.64 19.79
N SER A 278 -3.40 15.16 20.92
CA SER A 278 -2.56 15.56 22.04
C SER A 278 -1.74 14.37 22.57
N ASN A 279 -0.42 14.54 22.63
CA ASN A 279 0.52 13.52 23.08
C ASN A 279 0.47 12.21 22.26
N MET A 280 0.16 12.30 20.97
CA MET A 280 0.21 11.18 20.02
C MET A 280 1.27 11.43 18.93
N PRO A 281 2.57 11.19 19.21
CA PRO A 281 3.67 11.63 18.36
C PRO A 281 3.89 10.69 17.17
N HIS A 282 3.21 10.96 16.05
CA HIS A 282 3.27 10.14 14.83
C HIS A 282 4.56 10.29 14.02
N ASP A 283 5.46 11.20 14.40
CA ASP A 283 6.75 11.40 13.75
C ASP A 283 7.63 10.14 13.75
N GLY A 284 7.41 9.22 14.70
CA GLY A 284 8.10 7.92 14.73
C GLY A 284 7.90 7.08 13.45
N TRP A 285 6.77 7.23 12.74
CA TRP A 285 6.55 6.55 11.47
C TRP A 285 7.48 7.02 10.35
N ARG A 286 8.14 8.18 10.50
CA ARG A 286 9.13 8.67 9.53
C ARG A 286 10.45 7.92 9.57
N LEU A 287 10.75 7.20 10.66
CA LEU A 287 12.09 6.64 10.90
C LEU A 287 12.62 5.78 9.75
N PHE A 288 11.76 4.98 9.11
CA PHE A 288 12.16 4.09 8.01
C PHE A 288 11.84 4.63 6.62
N LEU A 289 11.25 5.83 6.50
CA LEU A 289 10.94 6.45 5.21
C LEU A 289 12.16 6.55 4.29
N PRO A 290 13.36 6.96 4.74
CA PRO A 290 14.54 6.96 3.87
C PRO A 290 14.79 5.62 3.19
N TYR A 291 14.74 4.52 3.95
CA TYR A 291 14.98 3.18 3.43
C TYR A 291 13.91 2.77 2.40
N VAL A 292 12.62 2.90 2.73
CA VAL A 292 11.55 2.48 1.83
C VAL A 292 11.45 3.39 0.60
N ILE A 293 11.65 4.70 0.73
CA ILE A 293 11.62 5.62 -0.41
C ILE A 293 12.79 5.34 -1.36
N ASP A 294 14.00 5.09 -0.85
CA ASP A 294 15.16 4.77 -1.67
C ASP A 294 14.98 3.43 -2.40
N MET A 295 14.43 2.43 -1.71
CA MET A 295 14.04 1.15 -2.32
C MET A 295 13.01 1.36 -3.43
N TYR A 296 11.98 2.18 -3.21
CA TYR A 296 10.95 2.48 -4.21
C TYR A 296 11.55 3.18 -5.44
N LYS A 297 12.35 4.23 -5.23
CA LYS A 297 12.88 5.06 -6.31
C LYS A 297 13.95 4.34 -7.12
N SER A 298 14.84 3.59 -6.47
CA SER A 298 16.06 3.06 -7.08
C SER A 298 16.18 1.53 -7.09
N GLY A 299 15.26 0.83 -6.40
CA GLY A 299 15.34 -0.62 -6.20
C GLY A 299 16.42 -1.04 -5.20
N LYS A 300 17.11 -0.10 -4.55
CA LYS A 300 18.22 -0.36 -3.63
C LYS A 300 18.22 0.66 -2.48
N ALA A 301 18.55 0.20 -1.28
CA ALA A 301 18.79 1.07 -0.14
C ALA A 301 19.81 0.41 0.79
N SER A 302 20.55 1.22 1.54
CA SER A 302 21.47 0.75 2.58
C SER A 302 20.84 0.92 3.95
N ILE A 303 21.04 -0.05 4.83
CA ILE A 303 20.72 0.08 6.25
C ILE A 303 21.98 0.59 6.96
N SER A 304 22.06 1.92 7.13
CA SER A 304 23.17 2.55 7.87
C SER A 304 22.99 2.42 9.39
N THR A 305 21.74 2.41 9.84
CA THR A 305 21.37 2.33 11.25
C THR A 305 20.15 1.43 11.39
N GLU A 306 20.26 0.39 12.21
CA GLU A 306 19.10 -0.44 12.57
C GLU A 306 18.16 0.33 13.50
N GLY A 307 16.87 0.02 13.48
CA GLY A 307 15.91 0.72 14.31
C GLY A 307 14.61 -0.04 14.53
N LEU A 308 13.76 0.56 15.35
CA LEU A 308 12.47 0.05 15.78
C LEU A 308 11.45 1.20 15.75
N VAL A 309 10.28 0.94 15.19
CA VAL A 309 9.07 1.77 15.30
C VAL A 309 7.97 0.90 15.90
N SER A 310 7.19 1.43 16.83
CA SER A 310 6.06 0.71 17.41
C SER A 310 4.91 1.66 17.68
N TRP A 311 3.68 1.16 17.49
CA TRP A 311 2.47 1.94 17.68
C TRP A 311 1.36 1.10 18.31
N TYR A 312 0.49 1.77 19.07
CA TYR A 312 -0.62 1.17 19.79
C TYR A 312 -1.57 2.23 20.34
N ARG A 313 -2.81 1.85 20.63
CA ARG A 313 -3.74 2.68 21.42
C ARG A 313 -3.37 2.64 22.90
N LEU A 314 -3.57 3.74 23.62
CA LEU A 314 -3.22 3.82 25.05
C LEU A 314 -4.29 3.19 25.97
N THR A 315 -5.40 2.75 25.39
CA THR A 315 -6.54 2.15 26.08
C THR A 315 -7.07 0.99 25.22
N PRO A 316 -7.48 -0.13 25.84
CA PRO A 316 -8.19 -1.20 25.13
C PRO A 316 -9.53 -0.71 24.60
N GLY A 317 -9.99 -1.24 23.47
CA GLY A 317 -11.23 -0.82 22.81
C GLY A 317 -12.50 -1.07 23.63
N SER A 318 -12.41 -1.85 24.70
CA SER A 318 -13.49 -2.14 25.64
C SER A 318 -13.41 -1.35 26.95
N ALA A 319 -12.37 -0.54 27.17
CA ALA A 319 -12.17 0.18 28.43
C ALA A 319 -13.21 1.29 28.64
N CYS A 320 -13.62 1.95 27.56
CA CYS A 320 -14.49 3.13 27.59
C CYS A 320 -15.56 3.08 26.50
N SER A 321 -16.47 4.06 26.51
CA SER A 321 -17.43 4.23 25.43
C SER A 321 -16.69 4.56 24.13
N SER A 322 -17.18 4.06 22.99
CA SER A 322 -16.64 4.46 21.69
C SER A 322 -16.90 5.94 21.35
N GLY A 323 -17.73 6.65 22.13
CA GLY A 323 -18.13 8.03 21.84
C GLY A 323 -18.93 8.15 20.54
N GLY A 324 -19.61 7.07 20.14
CA GLY A 324 -20.34 6.98 18.88
C GLY A 324 -19.44 6.75 17.66
N THR A 325 -18.12 6.58 17.83
CA THR A 325 -17.22 6.25 16.72
C THR A 325 -17.58 4.88 16.14
N THR A 326 -17.71 4.82 14.82
CA THR A 326 -17.87 3.59 14.05
C THR A 326 -16.54 3.18 13.39
N GLY A 327 -16.35 1.88 13.19
CA GLY A 327 -15.37 1.40 12.22
C GLY A 327 -15.98 1.48 10.83
N ASN A 328 -15.33 2.19 9.89
CA ASN A 328 -15.92 2.65 8.63
C ASN A 328 -17.18 3.53 8.85
N THR A 329 -17.78 4.05 7.78
CA THR A 329 -18.96 4.94 7.89
C THR A 329 -19.92 4.77 6.71
N ALA A 330 -21.22 4.77 7.01
CA ALA A 330 -22.26 4.79 5.99
C ALA A 330 -22.21 6.05 5.12
N SER A 331 -21.68 7.18 5.64
CA SER A 331 -21.52 8.42 4.87
C SER A 331 -20.56 8.29 3.67
N GLN A 332 -19.71 7.25 3.68
CA GLN A 332 -18.81 6.91 2.58
C GLN A 332 -19.31 5.69 1.79
N GLY A 333 -20.58 5.31 1.96
CA GLY A 333 -21.18 4.14 1.31
C GLY A 333 -20.63 2.80 1.83
N GLN A 334 -20.05 2.78 3.03
CA GLN A 334 -19.43 1.58 3.61
C GLN A 334 -20.32 0.99 4.71
N GLN A 335 -20.22 -0.33 4.89
CA GLN A 335 -20.79 -0.99 6.07
C GLN A 335 -20.05 -0.52 7.33
N GLU A 336 -20.81 -0.21 8.38
CA GLU A 336 -20.27 0.14 9.69
C GLU A 336 -20.00 -1.11 10.54
N TYR A 337 -18.91 -1.05 11.30
CA TYR A 337 -18.45 -2.09 12.21
C TYR A 337 -18.21 -1.52 13.59
N PRO A 338 -18.18 -2.34 14.65
CA PRO A 338 -17.64 -1.92 15.94
C PRO A 338 -16.17 -1.48 15.76
N PRO A 339 -15.77 -0.29 16.25
CA PRO A 339 -14.42 0.26 16.03
C PRO A 339 -13.30 -0.65 16.55
N ALA A 340 -13.53 -1.38 17.64
CA ALA A 340 -12.57 -2.35 18.19
C ALA A 340 -12.27 -3.55 17.27
N GLN A 341 -13.11 -3.83 16.28
CA GLN A 341 -12.81 -4.86 15.27
C GLN A 341 -11.78 -4.38 14.24
N LEU A 342 -11.68 -3.06 14.02
CA LEU A 342 -10.78 -2.44 13.06
C LEU A 342 -9.49 -1.93 13.70
N ALA A 343 -9.55 -1.49 14.97
CA ALA A 343 -8.40 -1.03 15.73
C ALA A 343 -8.11 -2.02 16.87
N GLN A 344 -7.39 -3.09 16.55
CA GLN A 344 -7.20 -4.22 17.45
C GLN A 344 -6.38 -3.85 18.70
N ASP A 345 -6.66 -4.52 19.82
CA ASP A 345 -5.93 -4.35 21.09
C ASP A 345 -4.54 -5.02 21.05
N LYS A 346 -3.63 -4.43 20.26
CA LYS A 346 -2.29 -4.94 20.00
C LYS A 346 -1.23 -3.84 20.04
N VAL A 347 -0.02 -4.24 20.44
CA VAL A 347 1.20 -3.46 20.25
C VAL A 347 1.84 -3.90 18.94
N PHE A 348 1.80 -3.02 17.95
CA PHE A 348 2.39 -3.24 16.63
C PHE A 348 3.83 -2.74 16.61
N TYR A 349 4.68 -3.38 15.81
CA TYR A 349 6.07 -2.97 15.67
C TYR A 349 6.64 -3.34 14.30
N SER A 350 7.54 -2.49 13.82
CA SER A 350 8.38 -2.73 12.67
C SER A 350 9.83 -2.48 13.03
N ALA A 351 10.76 -3.30 12.54
CA ALA A 351 12.18 -3.14 12.78
C ALA A 351 12.96 -3.21 11.47
N LEU A 352 13.77 -2.19 11.18
CA LEU A 352 14.70 -2.21 10.04
C LEU A 352 16.03 -2.82 10.52
N LEU A 353 16.36 -3.99 10.00
CA LEU A 353 17.46 -4.82 10.49
C LEU A 353 18.37 -5.30 9.36
N THR A 354 19.68 -5.39 9.63
CA THR A 354 20.68 -5.97 8.71
C THR A 354 20.68 -7.49 8.71
N SER A 355 20.14 -8.11 9.76
CA SER A 355 19.96 -9.55 9.89
C SER A 355 18.85 -9.84 10.91
N THR A 356 18.35 -11.07 10.93
CA THR A 356 17.32 -11.47 11.92
C THR A 356 17.70 -11.12 13.36
N ALA A 357 16.69 -10.77 14.15
CA ALA A 357 16.79 -10.46 15.58
C ALA A 357 15.48 -10.87 16.26
N ASP A 358 15.54 -11.07 17.56
CA ASP A 358 14.38 -11.39 18.39
C ASP A 358 13.70 -10.10 18.86
N VAL A 359 12.39 -10.18 19.06
CA VAL A 359 11.58 -9.09 19.63
C VAL A 359 10.97 -9.54 20.95
N THR A 360 11.04 -8.68 21.96
CA THR A 360 10.38 -8.85 23.25
C THR A 360 9.54 -7.63 23.54
N VAL A 361 8.30 -7.83 23.99
CA VAL A 361 7.39 -6.76 24.38
C VAL A 361 7.03 -6.91 25.85
N ILE A 362 7.21 -5.87 26.64
CA ILE A 362 6.88 -5.84 28.06
C ILE A 362 5.73 -4.85 28.25
N ILE A 363 4.63 -5.27 28.87
CA ILE A 363 3.49 -4.40 29.19
C ILE A 363 3.23 -4.50 30.69
N GLY A 364 3.49 -3.43 31.44
CA GLY A 364 3.24 -3.42 32.88
C GLY A 364 4.05 -4.43 33.68
N GLY A 365 5.23 -4.80 33.20
CA GLY A 365 6.07 -5.86 33.78
C GLY A 365 5.79 -7.26 33.23
N THR A 366 4.69 -7.48 32.52
CA THR A 366 4.42 -8.75 31.83
C THR A 366 5.26 -8.84 30.56
N THR A 367 6.17 -9.81 30.50
CA THR A 367 7.03 -10.04 29.34
C THR A 367 6.36 -10.99 28.36
N GLN A 368 6.34 -10.61 27.09
CA GLN A 368 5.83 -11.39 25.96
C GLN A 368 6.93 -11.54 24.92
N THR A 369 7.17 -12.78 24.48
CA THR A 369 7.98 -13.03 23.29
C THR A 369 7.19 -12.59 22.06
N GLY A 370 7.72 -11.66 21.27
CA GLY A 370 7.10 -11.25 20.03
C GLY A 370 7.45 -12.21 18.88
N THR A 371 6.69 -12.13 17.79
CA THR A 371 6.91 -12.90 16.56
C THR A 371 6.84 -11.98 15.34
N TRP A 372 7.58 -12.35 14.30
CA TRP A 372 7.53 -11.64 13.03
C TRP A 372 6.39 -12.21 12.16
N LYS A 373 5.33 -11.42 11.94
CA LYS A 373 4.28 -11.70 10.94
C LYS A 373 4.88 -11.66 9.54
N ASN A 374 5.77 -10.68 9.31
CA ASN A 374 6.45 -10.50 8.04
C ASN A 374 7.96 -10.37 8.24
N VAL A 375 8.70 -11.07 7.39
CA VAL A 375 10.16 -11.14 7.37
C VAL A 375 10.64 -10.80 5.96
N PRO A 376 11.68 -9.95 5.79
CA PRO A 376 12.23 -9.65 4.48
C PRO A 376 12.88 -10.89 3.86
N SER A 377 12.69 -11.10 2.56
CA SER A 377 13.10 -12.32 1.83
C SER A 377 14.61 -12.62 1.87
N GLY A 378 15.46 -11.61 2.08
CA GLY A 378 16.91 -11.75 2.21
C GLY A 378 17.42 -11.75 3.66
N GLY A 379 16.53 -11.74 4.66
CA GLY A 379 16.91 -11.63 6.08
C GLY A 379 17.42 -10.24 6.50
N SER A 380 17.49 -9.28 5.58
CA SER A 380 17.82 -7.88 5.82
C SER A 380 16.72 -7.01 5.24
N GLY A 381 16.25 -6.02 6.00
CA GLY A 381 15.12 -5.16 5.63
C GLY A 381 14.17 -4.94 6.79
N ILE A 382 12.92 -4.60 6.48
CA ILE A 382 11.90 -4.33 7.49
C ILE A 382 11.21 -5.63 7.88
N TYR A 383 11.30 -5.95 9.16
CA TYR A 383 10.51 -6.96 9.85
C TYR A 383 9.26 -6.30 10.45
N HIS A 384 8.16 -7.02 10.52
CA HIS A 384 6.90 -6.50 11.08
C HIS A 384 6.14 -7.55 11.88
N GLY A 385 5.50 -7.15 12.97
CA GLY A 385 4.75 -8.03 13.85
C GLY A 385 3.94 -7.27 14.90
N SER A 386 3.27 -8.02 15.76
CA SER A 386 2.50 -7.47 16.87
C SER A 386 2.36 -8.47 18.02
N VAL A 387 1.96 -7.98 19.19
CA VAL A 387 1.51 -8.80 20.34
C VAL A 387 0.20 -8.23 20.91
N PRO A 388 -0.68 -9.06 21.50
CA PRO A 388 -1.89 -8.56 22.16
C PRO A 388 -1.60 -7.76 23.44
N PHE A 389 -2.59 -6.97 23.87
CA PHE A 389 -2.61 -6.24 25.15
C PHE A 389 -2.75 -7.16 26.38
N ASN A 390 -1.78 -8.05 26.60
CA ASN A 390 -1.72 -8.92 27.77
C ASN A 390 -1.12 -8.21 29.00
N GLY A 391 -1.64 -7.02 29.35
CA GLY A 391 -1.19 -6.24 30.50
C GLY A 391 -1.68 -4.79 30.49
N ARG A 392 -1.39 -4.08 31.59
CA ARG A 392 -1.60 -2.64 31.77
C ARG A 392 -0.37 -2.01 32.40
N GLY A 393 -0.01 -0.81 31.98
CA GLY A 393 1.21 -0.11 32.40
C GLY A 393 2.15 0.15 31.23
N ALA A 394 3.36 0.62 31.54
CA ALA A 394 4.35 1.05 30.56
C ALA A 394 4.66 -0.06 29.53
N VAL A 395 4.83 0.34 28.28
CA VAL A 395 5.17 -0.57 27.18
C VAL A 395 6.65 -0.42 26.85
N ILE A 396 7.37 -1.53 26.76
CA ILE A 396 8.75 -1.57 26.28
C ILE A 396 8.80 -2.57 25.13
N VAL A 397 9.29 -2.13 23.96
CA VAL A 397 9.56 -3.02 22.82
C VAL A 397 11.06 -3.07 22.61
N LYS A 398 11.62 -4.27 22.66
CA LYS A 398 13.06 -4.51 22.63
C LYS A 398 13.43 -5.45 21.49
N ILE A 399 14.38 -5.03 20.68
CA ILE A 399 15.03 -5.88 19.67
C ILE A 399 16.36 -6.37 20.22
N THR A 400 16.58 -7.67 20.19
CA THR A 400 17.83 -8.29 20.67
C THR A 400 18.43 -9.23 19.63
N ARG A 401 19.76 -9.24 19.54
CA ARG A 401 20.50 -10.17 18.70
C ARG A 401 21.65 -10.75 19.51
N ASN A 402 21.72 -12.08 19.61
CA ASN A 402 22.74 -12.79 20.40
C ASN A 402 22.81 -12.29 21.85
N GLY A 403 21.65 -12.02 22.48
CA GLY A 403 21.55 -11.50 23.85
C GLY A 403 21.82 -10.00 24.02
N ASN A 404 22.32 -9.30 22.99
CA ASN A 404 22.58 -7.87 23.04
C ASN A 404 21.39 -7.06 22.54
N THR A 405 21.10 -5.93 23.17
CA THR A 405 20.07 -4.99 22.71
C THR A 405 20.53 -4.31 21.42
N VAL A 406 19.75 -4.47 20.35
CA VAL A 406 19.92 -3.72 19.10
C VAL A 406 19.24 -2.36 19.26
N ALA A 407 17.93 -2.34 19.52
CA ALA A 407 17.15 -1.13 19.72
C ALA A 407 16.11 -1.35 20.83
N GLN A 408 15.76 -0.30 21.58
CA GLN A 408 14.72 -0.35 22.59
C GLN A 408 13.89 0.93 22.56
N MET A 409 12.57 0.75 22.41
CA MET A 409 11.57 1.80 22.49
C MET A 409 10.87 1.69 23.84
N ASN A 410 10.79 2.79 24.58
CA ASN A 410 9.99 2.91 25.80
C ASN A 410 8.79 3.80 25.50
N GLY A 411 7.59 3.28 25.73
CA GLY A 411 6.35 3.94 25.39
C GLY A 411 5.44 4.20 26.59
N LEU A 412 4.39 4.97 26.33
CA LEU A 412 3.37 5.30 27.32
C LEU A 412 2.62 4.07 27.82
N SER A 413 2.04 4.20 29.01
CA SER A 413 1.28 3.13 29.63
C SER A 413 -0.03 2.84 28.90
N ILE A 414 -0.36 1.55 28.75
CA ILE A 414 -1.71 1.11 28.43
C ILE A 414 -2.53 1.15 29.73
N THR A 415 -3.64 1.87 29.75
CA THR A 415 -4.50 2.05 30.93
C THR A 415 -5.96 1.70 30.60
N ASP A 416 -6.82 1.65 31.61
CA ASP A 416 -8.28 1.52 31.41
C ASP A 416 -9.01 2.86 31.64
N THR A 417 -8.29 3.99 31.57
CA THR A 417 -8.85 5.33 31.82
C THR A 417 -8.79 6.18 30.57
N CYS A 418 -9.94 6.73 30.18
CA CYS A 418 -10.04 7.58 29.00
C CYS A 418 -10.48 9.00 29.34
N ALA A 419 -10.04 9.95 28.52
CA ALA A 419 -10.51 11.33 28.59
C ALA A 419 -12.02 11.37 28.38
N ASN A 420 -12.75 11.99 29.31
CA ASN A 420 -14.21 12.11 29.27
C ASN A 420 -14.96 10.76 29.14
N GLY A 421 -14.33 9.63 29.53
CA GLY A 421 -14.93 8.30 29.40
C GLY A 421 -15.12 7.84 27.95
N ILE A 422 -14.43 8.47 26.99
CA ILE A 422 -14.49 8.15 25.55
C ILE A 422 -13.13 7.61 25.09
N GLU A 423 -13.17 6.51 24.36
CA GLU A 423 -12.01 5.85 23.79
C GLU A 423 -11.28 6.76 22.79
N ASN A 424 -9.95 6.88 22.91
CA ASN A 424 -9.12 7.51 21.89
C ASN A 424 -8.65 6.46 20.90
N TRP A 425 -9.25 6.44 19.71
CA TRP A 425 -8.87 5.51 18.65
C TRP A 425 -7.63 5.94 17.84
N ASN A 426 -7.00 7.06 18.20
CA ASN A 426 -5.69 7.44 17.66
C ASN A 426 -4.59 6.54 18.25
N ALA A 427 -3.55 6.29 17.45
CA ALA A 427 -2.37 5.55 17.89
C ALA A 427 -1.34 6.47 18.53
N TRP A 428 -0.70 6.00 19.60
CA TRP A 428 0.58 6.53 20.05
C TRP A 428 1.69 5.83 19.27
N VAL A 429 2.74 6.56 18.87
CA VAL A 429 3.86 6.01 18.10
C VAL A 429 5.17 6.33 18.81
N GLY A 430 6.03 5.32 18.96
CA GLY A 430 7.37 5.43 19.49
C GLY A 430 8.39 4.88 18.51
N SER A 431 9.60 5.41 18.52
CA SER A 431 10.69 4.90 17.71
C SER A 431 12.04 4.97 18.43
N ALA A 432 12.99 4.14 18.01
CA ALA A 432 14.34 4.08 18.54
C ALA A 432 15.32 3.57 17.47
N THR A 433 16.57 4.04 17.52
CA THR A 433 17.66 3.55 16.67
C THR A 433 18.71 2.82 17.48
N ALA A 434 19.55 2.03 16.80
CA ALA A 434 20.62 1.29 17.45
C ALA A 434 21.51 2.19 18.33
N GLY A 435 21.79 1.73 19.55
CA GLY A 435 22.60 2.47 20.53
C GLY A 435 21.88 3.63 21.24
N THR A 436 20.60 3.87 20.96
CA THR A 436 19.77 4.84 21.69
C THR A 436 18.60 4.16 22.40
N SER A 437 18.23 4.65 23.59
CA SER A 437 16.92 4.37 24.17
C SER A 437 15.98 5.46 23.68
N GLY A 438 15.00 5.09 22.83
CA GLY A 438 14.04 6.04 22.29
C GLY A 438 12.79 6.17 23.18
N SER A 439 12.15 7.34 23.15
CA SER A 439 10.82 7.63 23.70
C SER A 439 10.07 8.47 22.66
N GLY A 440 8.76 8.24 22.50
CA GLY A 440 7.90 9.19 21.78
C GLY A 440 7.81 10.52 22.56
N GLY A 441 7.90 11.63 21.84
CA GLY A 441 7.95 13.04 22.28
C GLY A 441 7.73 13.36 23.78
N SER A 442 8.78 13.86 24.44
CA SER A 442 8.64 14.78 25.58
C SER A 442 8.68 16.22 25.06
N GLY A 443 7.70 17.03 25.45
CA GLY A 443 7.67 18.45 25.14
C GLY A 443 8.93 19.18 25.63
N VAL A 444 9.45 20.03 24.74
CA VAL A 444 10.35 21.19 24.95
C VAL A 444 11.59 20.96 25.83
N SER A 445 12.79 21.00 25.22
CA SER A 445 13.88 21.96 25.56
C SER A 445 15.13 21.81 24.66
N THR A 446 15.42 22.88 23.92
CA THR A 446 16.72 23.50 23.57
C THR A 446 17.98 22.66 23.25
N SER A 447 18.37 22.75 21.97
CA SER A 447 19.71 23.03 21.42
C SER A 447 20.98 22.45 22.07
N ALA A 448 21.75 21.68 21.29
CA ALA A 448 23.20 21.90 21.14
C ALA A 448 23.68 21.40 19.76
N SER A 449 24.28 22.31 18.99
CA SER A 449 25.01 22.01 17.76
C SER A 449 26.33 21.31 18.07
N SER A 450 26.67 20.27 17.33
CA SER A 450 28.04 19.80 17.18
C SER A 450 28.36 19.66 15.69
N LYS A 451 29.13 20.63 15.19
CA LYS A 451 29.84 20.57 13.91
C LYS A 451 30.76 19.35 13.92
N VAL A 452 30.68 18.52 12.88
CA VAL A 452 31.83 17.71 12.47
C VAL A 452 32.02 17.87 10.97
N SER A 453 33.19 18.42 10.65
CA SER A 453 33.80 18.56 9.34
C SER A 453 34.56 17.28 9.02
N SER A 454 34.48 16.76 7.78
CA SER A 454 35.64 16.25 7.02
C SER A 454 35.18 15.54 5.73
N THR A 455 35.41 16.15 4.57
CA THR A 455 36.51 15.90 3.62
C THR A 455 36.33 14.63 2.76
N LEU A 456 35.92 14.85 1.50
CA LEU A 456 36.03 13.93 0.38
C LEU A 456 37.46 13.38 0.24
N LYS A 457 37.58 12.07 -0.01
CA LYS A 457 38.59 11.53 -0.93
C LYS A 457 38.02 10.36 -1.73
N THR A 458 38.00 10.59 -3.04
CA THR A 458 37.79 9.66 -4.14
C THR A 458 38.88 8.58 -4.18
N SER A 459 38.50 7.33 -4.47
CA SER A 459 39.39 6.38 -5.12
C SER A 459 38.59 5.44 -6.02
N THR A 460 38.96 5.49 -7.30
CA THR A 460 38.53 4.70 -8.44
C THR A 460 39.23 3.34 -8.48
N THR A 461 38.51 2.27 -8.84
CA THR A 461 38.96 1.27 -9.84
C THR A 461 37.85 0.25 -10.11
N ALA A 462 37.56 0.03 -11.39
CA ALA A 462 36.75 -1.07 -11.94
C ALA A 462 37.68 -2.16 -12.52
N PRO A 463 37.15 -3.36 -12.81
CA PRO A 463 37.44 -3.98 -14.12
C PRO A 463 36.23 -4.66 -14.80
N THR A 464 35.89 -4.12 -15.98
CA THR A 464 35.73 -4.70 -17.35
C THR A 464 35.42 -6.20 -17.60
N SER A 465 34.18 -6.45 -18.08
CA SER A 465 33.63 -7.26 -19.22
C SER A 465 34.26 -8.52 -19.84
N ALA A 466 33.41 -9.50 -20.24
CA ALA A 466 33.30 -10.12 -21.61
C ALA A 466 32.15 -11.18 -21.74
N PRO A 467 31.69 -11.59 -22.97
CA PRO A 467 30.25 -11.79 -23.31
C PRO A 467 29.81 -13.11 -24.04
N ALA A 468 28.52 -13.13 -24.46
CA ALA A 468 27.80 -13.94 -25.50
C ALA A 468 27.22 -15.32 -25.08
N SER A 469 26.01 -15.76 -25.49
CA SER A 469 25.42 -15.81 -26.85
C SER A 469 23.87 -15.97 -26.90
N THR A 470 23.24 -15.45 -27.95
CA THR A 470 21.81 -15.61 -28.34
C THR A 470 21.57 -16.84 -29.23
N PRO A 471 20.36 -17.42 -29.26
CA PRO A 471 19.69 -17.60 -30.56
C PRO A 471 18.16 -17.33 -30.57
N THR A 472 17.77 -16.57 -31.59
CA THR A 472 16.64 -16.69 -32.56
C THR A 472 15.19 -17.00 -32.14
N SER A 473 14.29 -16.24 -32.79
CA SER A 473 12.85 -16.07 -32.63
C SER A 473 11.94 -17.30 -32.77
N SER A 474 10.99 -17.40 -31.83
CA SER A 474 9.57 -17.66 -32.13
C SER A 474 8.74 -16.84 -31.15
N SER A 475 7.74 -16.12 -31.64
CA SER A 475 6.78 -15.37 -30.82
C SER A 475 6.17 -16.28 -29.75
N GLY A 476 6.61 -16.12 -28.49
CA GLY A 476 6.17 -16.94 -27.37
C GLY A 476 4.77 -16.53 -26.89
N SER A 477 3.78 -17.40 -27.10
CA SER A 477 2.40 -17.22 -26.61
C SER A 477 2.17 -17.77 -25.20
N TYR A 478 3.07 -18.63 -24.69
CA TYR A 478 2.94 -19.25 -23.38
C TYR A 478 3.79 -18.53 -22.34
N CYS A 479 3.31 -18.51 -21.11
CA CYS A 479 4.17 -18.19 -19.99
C CYS A 479 5.18 -19.32 -19.77
N ILE A 480 6.46 -18.98 -19.58
CA ILE A 480 7.54 -19.94 -19.31
C ILE A 480 8.34 -19.58 -18.05
N ALA A 481 8.00 -18.49 -17.39
CA ALA A 481 8.45 -18.18 -16.03
C ALA A 481 7.43 -17.23 -15.41
N GLY A 482 7.15 -17.41 -14.13
CA GLY A 482 6.24 -16.53 -13.41
C GLY A 482 6.53 -16.53 -11.92
N THR A 483 5.91 -15.60 -11.23
CA THR A 483 6.06 -15.43 -9.78
C THR A 483 4.70 -15.18 -9.14
N GLY A 484 4.62 -15.43 -7.84
CA GLY A 484 3.43 -15.23 -7.01
C GLY A 484 3.82 -14.73 -5.63
N ASN A 485 2.87 -14.14 -4.90
CA ASN A 485 3.13 -13.58 -3.58
C ASN A 485 2.93 -14.63 -2.47
N GLY A 486 3.76 -14.59 -1.43
CA GLY A 486 3.63 -15.49 -0.28
C GLY A 486 3.68 -16.96 -0.69
N ASN A 487 2.67 -17.74 -0.26
CA ASN A 487 2.59 -19.18 -0.56
C ASN A 487 2.31 -19.48 -2.05
N LEU A 488 1.95 -18.48 -2.86
CA LEU A 488 1.84 -18.61 -4.31
C LEU A 488 3.22 -18.60 -5.01
N ALA A 489 4.29 -18.14 -4.35
CA ALA A 489 5.60 -17.98 -5.00
C ALA A 489 6.11 -19.29 -5.63
N GLY A 490 6.08 -20.37 -4.86
CA GLY A 490 6.47 -21.70 -5.33
C GLY A 490 5.50 -22.24 -6.39
N LEU A 491 4.19 -22.09 -6.16
CA LEU A 491 3.15 -22.58 -7.06
C LEU A 491 3.23 -21.91 -8.44
N CYS A 492 3.32 -20.59 -8.46
CA CYS A 492 3.43 -19.78 -9.67
C CYS A 492 4.78 -19.98 -10.37
N SER A 493 5.88 -20.08 -9.62
CA SER A 493 7.18 -20.38 -10.22
C SER A 493 7.16 -21.74 -10.92
N PHE A 494 6.47 -22.73 -10.35
CA PHE A 494 6.34 -24.04 -10.95
C PHE A 494 5.36 -24.02 -12.13
N SER A 495 4.14 -23.54 -11.94
CA SER A 495 3.06 -23.66 -12.92
C SER A 495 3.30 -22.80 -14.16
N CYS A 496 3.76 -21.55 -13.96
CA CYS A 496 4.04 -20.63 -15.05
C CYS A 496 5.24 -21.08 -15.88
N ASN A 497 6.14 -21.91 -15.34
CA ASN A 497 7.22 -22.51 -16.12
C ASN A 497 6.71 -23.45 -17.22
N TYR A 498 5.50 -23.99 -17.05
CA TYR A 498 4.89 -24.96 -17.97
C TYR A 498 3.68 -24.43 -18.73
N GLY A 499 3.46 -23.11 -18.74
CA GLY A 499 2.37 -22.49 -19.48
C GLY A 499 1.07 -22.28 -18.70
N PHE A 500 0.92 -22.89 -17.52
CA PHE A 500 -0.24 -22.66 -16.65
C PHE A 500 0.01 -21.50 -15.68
N CYS A 501 -0.36 -20.29 -16.08
CA CYS A 501 -0.06 -19.06 -15.31
C CYS A 501 -1.32 -18.19 -15.14
N PRO A 502 -2.25 -18.57 -14.26
CA PRO A 502 -3.50 -17.85 -14.07
C PRO A 502 -3.25 -16.44 -13.51
N THR A 503 -3.71 -15.41 -14.24
CA THR A 503 -3.35 -13.99 -14.00
C THR A 503 -3.93 -13.41 -12.72
N ASN A 504 -4.94 -14.06 -12.13
CA ASN A 504 -5.48 -13.67 -10.82
C ASN A 504 -4.53 -14.03 -9.67
N ALA A 505 -3.66 -15.03 -9.83
CA ALA A 505 -2.77 -15.53 -8.78
C ALA A 505 -1.28 -15.39 -9.10
N CYS A 506 -0.91 -15.43 -10.38
CA CYS A 506 0.47 -15.40 -10.83
C CYS A 506 0.76 -14.25 -11.79
N THR A 507 1.99 -13.74 -11.73
CA THR A 507 2.53 -12.79 -12.70
C THR A 507 3.50 -13.51 -13.63
N CYS A 508 3.20 -13.54 -14.92
CA CYS A 508 4.12 -14.06 -15.91
C CYS A 508 5.32 -13.12 -16.07
N THR A 509 6.52 -13.60 -15.78
CA THR A 509 7.78 -12.82 -15.87
C THR A 509 8.52 -13.07 -17.18
N GLN A 510 8.21 -14.18 -17.88
CA GLN A 510 8.80 -14.50 -19.18
C GLN A 510 7.82 -15.28 -20.06
N ARG A 511 7.72 -14.89 -21.33
CA ARG A 511 6.95 -15.64 -22.35
C ARG A 511 7.88 -16.32 -23.35
N GLY A 512 7.46 -17.47 -23.84
CA GLY A 512 8.25 -18.32 -24.73
C GLY A 512 7.45 -19.46 -25.36
N ARG A 513 8.18 -20.45 -25.90
CA ARG A 513 7.57 -21.71 -26.38
C ARG A 513 7.08 -22.51 -25.18
N GLN A 514 5.94 -23.17 -25.33
CA GLN A 514 5.40 -24.03 -24.29
C GLN A 514 6.45 -25.07 -23.85
N VAL A 515 6.66 -25.16 -22.54
CA VAL A 515 7.44 -26.24 -21.92
C VAL A 515 6.44 -27.30 -21.47
N THR A 516 6.66 -28.56 -21.86
CA THR A 516 5.79 -29.67 -21.44
C THR A 516 5.97 -29.90 -19.93
N PRO A 517 4.87 -29.91 -19.14
CA PRO A 517 4.96 -30.24 -17.72
C PRO A 517 5.42 -31.69 -17.49
N PRO A 518 5.91 -32.02 -16.28
CA PRO A 518 6.11 -33.40 -15.86
C PRO A 518 4.85 -34.24 -16.10
N ALA A 519 4.97 -35.57 -16.24
CA ALA A 519 3.80 -36.42 -16.46
C ALA A 519 2.75 -36.20 -15.35
N SER A 520 1.50 -35.97 -15.75
CA SER A 520 0.39 -35.80 -14.81
C SER A 520 0.06 -37.11 -14.10
N SER A 521 -0.32 -36.99 -12.84
CA SER A 521 -0.81 -38.06 -11.97
C SER A 521 -2.25 -37.75 -11.55
N ASN A 522 -2.96 -38.73 -10.98
CA ASN A 522 -4.32 -38.51 -10.46
C ASN A 522 -4.33 -37.89 -9.04
N THR A 523 -3.22 -37.28 -8.61
CA THR A 523 -3.14 -36.61 -7.30
C THR A 523 -3.86 -35.26 -7.36
N LEU A 524 -5.03 -35.20 -6.72
CA LEU A 524 -5.78 -33.95 -6.55
C LEU A 524 -5.06 -33.00 -5.60
N GLY A 525 -5.15 -31.71 -5.89
CA GLY A 525 -4.54 -30.65 -5.10
C GLY A 525 -5.57 -29.63 -4.63
N PHE A 526 -5.66 -29.44 -3.31
CA PHE A 526 -6.56 -28.47 -2.69
C PHE A 526 -5.78 -27.41 -1.93
N PRO A 527 -6.28 -26.17 -1.86
CA PRO A 527 -5.74 -25.17 -0.93
C PRO A 527 -5.85 -25.66 0.52
N VAL A 528 -4.80 -25.46 1.31
CA VAL A 528 -4.86 -25.72 2.76
C VAL A 528 -5.74 -24.69 3.47
N ALA A 529 -6.20 -25.01 4.69
CA ALA A 529 -6.97 -24.08 5.51
C ALA A 529 -6.28 -22.70 5.65
N GLY A 530 -7.05 -21.63 5.44
CA GLY A 530 -6.58 -20.24 5.52
C GLY A 530 -6.05 -19.65 4.21
N GLN A 531 -5.91 -20.45 3.15
CA GLN A 531 -5.65 -19.92 1.80
C GLN A 531 -6.94 -19.48 1.12
N ASP A 532 -6.84 -18.75 0.01
CA ASP A 532 -8.01 -18.31 -0.77
C ASP A 532 -8.34 -19.34 -1.87
N VAL A 533 -9.52 -19.95 -1.82
CA VAL A 533 -9.97 -20.92 -2.84
C VAL A 533 -9.86 -20.34 -4.25
N ALA A 534 -10.20 -19.06 -4.44
CA ALA A 534 -10.23 -18.42 -5.74
C ALA A 534 -8.84 -18.19 -6.34
N LEU A 535 -7.81 -18.07 -5.50
CA LEU A 535 -6.42 -17.90 -5.93
C LEU A 535 -5.68 -19.24 -6.03
N TYR A 536 -5.91 -20.14 -5.09
CA TYR A 536 -5.08 -21.33 -4.92
C TYR A 536 -5.65 -22.58 -5.58
N SER A 537 -6.96 -22.69 -5.81
CA SER A 537 -7.57 -23.96 -6.27
C SER A 537 -6.97 -24.49 -7.58
N GLY A 538 -6.91 -23.65 -8.62
CA GLY A 538 -6.33 -24.05 -9.91
C GLY A 538 -4.83 -24.32 -9.84
N LEU A 539 -4.09 -23.56 -9.03
CA LEU A 539 -2.66 -23.76 -8.85
C LEU A 539 -2.34 -25.02 -8.06
N CYS A 540 -3.07 -25.29 -6.99
CA CYS A 540 -2.90 -26.51 -6.21
C CYS A 540 -3.24 -27.73 -7.05
N GLU A 541 -4.31 -27.68 -7.83
CA GLU A 541 -4.67 -28.79 -8.71
C GLU A 541 -3.58 -29.07 -9.76
N PHE A 542 -3.14 -28.04 -10.47
CA PHE A 542 -2.07 -28.17 -11.47
C PHE A 542 -0.77 -28.67 -10.83
N THR A 543 -0.31 -28.02 -9.78
CA THR A 543 1.02 -28.31 -9.21
C THR A 543 1.06 -29.68 -8.53
N CYS A 544 0.03 -30.06 -7.77
CA CYS A 544 -0.02 -31.35 -7.09
C CYS A 544 -0.13 -32.52 -8.08
N SER A 545 -0.94 -32.40 -9.13
CA SER A 545 -1.06 -33.44 -10.18
C SER A 545 0.25 -33.63 -10.94
N HIS A 546 1.10 -32.59 -11.02
CA HIS A 546 2.43 -32.63 -11.63
C HIS A 546 3.60 -32.84 -10.63
N GLY A 547 3.31 -33.29 -9.40
CA GLY A 547 4.32 -33.74 -8.42
C GLY A 547 4.92 -32.63 -7.55
N TYR A 548 4.40 -31.41 -7.59
CA TYR A 548 4.80 -30.30 -6.72
C TYR A 548 3.64 -29.87 -5.81
N CYS A 549 3.53 -30.45 -4.63
CA CYS A 549 2.41 -30.18 -3.69
C CYS A 549 2.93 -29.64 -2.34
N PRO A 550 3.32 -28.35 -2.24
CA PRO A 550 3.91 -27.81 -1.03
C PRO A 550 2.87 -27.67 0.09
N SER A 551 3.11 -28.35 1.22
CA SER A 551 2.18 -28.49 2.36
C SER A 551 1.76 -27.18 3.05
N GLY A 552 2.48 -26.09 2.84
CA GLY A 552 2.09 -24.75 3.33
C GLY A 552 1.05 -24.05 2.46
N ALA A 553 0.83 -24.52 1.23
CA ALA A 553 -0.08 -23.91 0.26
C ALA A 553 -1.16 -24.87 -0.21
N CYS A 554 -0.78 -26.13 -0.45
CA CYS A 554 -1.64 -27.16 -1.03
C CYS A 554 -1.59 -28.46 -0.22
N THR A 555 -2.65 -29.25 -0.33
CA THR A 555 -2.78 -30.58 0.27
C THR A 555 -3.51 -31.51 -0.69
N SER A 556 -3.11 -32.78 -0.71
CA SER A 556 -3.85 -33.86 -1.38
C SER A 556 -4.79 -34.61 -0.42
N ASP A 557 -4.77 -34.24 0.87
CA ASP A 557 -5.63 -34.78 1.92
C ASP A 557 -6.81 -33.81 2.14
N PRO A 558 -8.05 -34.22 1.80
CA PRO A 558 -9.24 -33.37 1.91
C PRO A 558 -9.57 -32.96 3.33
N SER A 559 -9.15 -33.72 4.34
CA SER A 559 -9.36 -33.33 5.74
C SER A 559 -8.57 -32.09 6.12
N LYS A 560 -7.52 -31.77 5.36
CA LYS A 560 -6.65 -30.59 5.54
C LYS A 560 -6.96 -29.48 4.54
N ALA A 561 -7.83 -29.76 3.56
CA ALA A 561 -8.27 -28.77 2.59
C ALA A 561 -9.15 -27.71 3.26
N GLN A 562 -9.21 -26.52 2.68
CA GLN A 562 -10.11 -25.47 3.13
C GLN A 562 -11.57 -25.99 3.16
N ASN A 563 -12.17 -26.03 4.35
CA ASN A 563 -13.49 -26.60 4.66
C ASN A 563 -13.60 -28.14 4.70
N GLY A 564 -12.49 -28.85 4.94
CA GLY A 564 -12.45 -30.31 5.01
C GLY A 564 -13.24 -30.93 6.17
N ASP A 565 -14.24 -31.76 5.85
CA ASP A 565 -14.91 -32.69 6.78
C ASP A 565 -14.45 -34.16 6.57
N GLY A 566 -13.42 -34.36 5.72
CA GLY A 566 -12.90 -35.67 5.34
C GLY A 566 -13.66 -36.37 4.21
N SER A 567 -14.65 -35.72 3.59
CA SER A 567 -15.39 -36.26 2.43
C SER A 567 -15.15 -35.45 1.14
N PHE A 568 -15.24 -36.11 -0.01
CA PHE A 568 -15.10 -35.47 -1.32
C PHE A 568 -16.45 -35.07 -1.88
N CYS A 569 -16.49 -34.00 -2.67
CA CYS A 569 -17.66 -33.76 -3.51
C CYS A 569 -17.75 -34.85 -4.58
N THR A 570 -18.94 -35.40 -4.81
CA THR A 570 -19.20 -36.40 -5.86
C THR A 570 -20.33 -35.99 -6.80
N ALA A 571 -20.95 -34.83 -6.58
CA ALA A 571 -21.81 -34.15 -7.56
C ALA A 571 -21.87 -32.66 -7.23
N GLY A 572 -21.94 -31.80 -8.25
CA GLY A 572 -22.06 -30.36 -8.06
C GLY A 572 -22.73 -29.67 -9.23
N THR A 573 -23.08 -28.41 -9.03
CA THR A 573 -23.75 -27.56 -10.02
C THR A 573 -23.13 -26.17 -10.07
N GLY A 574 -23.37 -25.45 -11.16
CA GLY A 574 -22.84 -24.10 -11.40
C GLY A 574 -23.77 -23.30 -12.32
N SER A 575 -23.57 -21.99 -12.34
CA SER A 575 -24.39 -21.03 -13.09
C SER A 575 -23.97 -20.94 -14.57
N GLY A 576 -24.91 -20.84 -15.50
CA GLY A 576 -24.60 -20.60 -16.91
C GLY A 576 -23.70 -21.68 -17.52
N ASN A 577 -22.61 -21.26 -18.17
CA ASN A 577 -21.62 -22.17 -18.78
C ASN A 577 -20.67 -22.84 -17.75
N LEU A 578 -20.77 -22.53 -16.45
CA LEU A 578 -20.13 -23.35 -15.39
C LEU A 578 -20.89 -24.64 -15.10
N ALA A 579 -22.17 -24.76 -15.50
CA ALA A 579 -22.99 -25.92 -15.14
C ALA A 579 -22.35 -27.26 -15.54
N GLY A 580 -21.83 -27.35 -16.77
CA GLY A 580 -21.12 -28.54 -17.27
C GLY A 580 -19.78 -28.77 -16.56
N LEU A 581 -18.99 -27.70 -16.34
CA LEU A 581 -17.69 -27.78 -15.66
C LEU A 581 -17.83 -28.22 -14.21
N CYS A 582 -18.81 -27.68 -13.49
CA CYS A 582 -19.10 -28.05 -12.11
C CYS A 582 -19.68 -29.46 -12.02
N SER A 583 -20.59 -29.84 -12.92
CA SER A 583 -21.12 -31.21 -12.95
C SER A 583 -20.02 -32.24 -13.21
N PHE A 584 -19.06 -31.95 -14.10
CA PHE A 584 -17.93 -32.82 -14.37
C PHE A 584 -16.90 -32.83 -13.23
N SER A 585 -16.37 -31.67 -12.85
CA SER A 585 -15.23 -31.59 -11.92
C SER A 585 -15.61 -31.99 -10.50
N CYS A 586 -16.79 -31.58 -10.04
CA CYS A 586 -17.29 -31.94 -8.71
C CYS A 586 -17.63 -33.43 -8.59
N ASN A 587 -17.84 -34.15 -9.70
CA ASN A 587 -18.03 -35.60 -9.66
C ASN A 587 -16.76 -36.37 -9.23
N TYR A 588 -15.59 -35.73 -9.39
CA TYR A 588 -14.28 -36.33 -9.10
C TYR A 588 -13.58 -35.66 -7.90
N GLY A 589 -14.31 -34.89 -7.09
CA GLY A 589 -13.76 -34.26 -5.89
C GLY A 589 -13.19 -32.84 -6.08
N PHE A 590 -12.98 -32.38 -7.32
CA PHE A 590 -12.53 -31.01 -7.58
C PHE A 590 -13.73 -30.06 -7.73
N CYS A 591 -14.16 -29.46 -6.62
CA CYS A 591 -15.36 -28.61 -6.57
C CYS A 591 -15.08 -27.27 -5.86
N PRO A 592 -14.39 -26.32 -6.50
CA PRO A 592 -14.00 -25.06 -5.89
C PRO A 592 -15.23 -24.19 -5.56
N SER A 593 -15.39 -23.82 -4.28
CA SER A 593 -16.60 -23.17 -3.75
C SER A 593 -16.83 -21.74 -4.25
N ASN A 594 -15.83 -21.12 -4.88
CA ASN A 594 -15.96 -19.80 -5.51
C ASN A 594 -16.61 -19.88 -6.92
N ALA A 595 -16.80 -21.08 -7.47
CA ALA A 595 -17.38 -21.30 -8.80
C ALA A 595 -18.51 -22.34 -8.81
N CYS A 596 -18.43 -23.37 -7.97
CA CYS A 596 -19.36 -24.49 -7.93
C CYS A 596 -20.02 -24.67 -6.57
N THR A 597 -21.25 -25.18 -6.58
CA THR A 597 -21.96 -25.64 -5.38
C THR A 597 -21.97 -27.16 -5.37
N CYS A 598 -21.34 -27.76 -4.35
CA CYS A 598 -21.40 -29.21 -4.14
C CYS A 598 -22.82 -29.62 -3.71
N THR A 599 -23.43 -30.57 -4.43
CA THR A 599 -24.79 -31.07 -4.17
C THR A 599 -24.80 -32.46 -3.55
N GLN A 600 -23.69 -33.21 -3.67
CA GLN A 600 -23.54 -34.53 -3.04
C GLN A 600 -22.09 -34.74 -2.61
N LYS A 601 -21.90 -35.33 -1.41
CA LYS A 601 -20.59 -35.72 -0.89
C LYS A 601 -20.49 -37.25 -0.75
N GLY A 602 -19.28 -37.80 -0.85
CA GLY A 602 -19.02 -39.23 -0.77
C GLY A 602 -17.54 -39.57 -0.72
N SER A 603 -17.23 -40.84 -1.01
CA SER A 603 -15.85 -41.31 -1.21
C SER A 603 -15.26 -40.77 -2.50
N GLN A 604 -13.93 -40.63 -2.56
CA GLN A 604 -13.24 -40.18 -3.76
C GLN A 604 -13.56 -41.06 -4.97
N ILE A 605 -13.92 -40.43 -6.09
CA ILE A 605 -14.03 -41.08 -7.39
C ILE A 605 -12.82 -40.66 -8.20
N ASN A 606 -12.07 -41.62 -8.75
CA ASN A 606 -10.92 -41.31 -9.59
C ASN A 606 -11.39 -40.67 -10.92
N PRO A 607 -10.81 -39.54 -11.33
CA PRO A 607 -11.09 -38.98 -12.65
C PRO A 607 -10.56 -39.89 -13.77
N PRO A 608 -11.02 -39.67 -15.03
CA PRO A 608 -10.40 -40.27 -16.21
C PRO A 608 -8.88 -40.03 -16.22
N ALA A 609 -8.10 -40.86 -16.91
CA ALA A 609 -6.65 -40.67 -16.95
C ALA A 609 -6.28 -39.26 -17.43
N ALA A 610 -5.43 -38.57 -16.65
CA ALA A 610 -4.98 -37.23 -16.98
C ALA A 610 -4.14 -37.22 -18.27
N SER A 611 -4.26 -36.15 -19.04
CA SER A 611 -3.43 -35.81 -20.19
C SER A 611 -2.66 -34.51 -19.90
N ASN A 612 -1.66 -34.17 -20.72
CA ASN A 612 -0.93 -32.89 -20.61
C ASN A 612 -1.65 -31.73 -21.31
N THR A 613 -2.96 -31.85 -21.54
CA THR A 613 -3.76 -30.80 -22.18
C THR A 613 -4.05 -29.71 -21.17
N LEU A 614 -3.42 -28.54 -21.34
CA LEU A 614 -3.72 -27.37 -20.52
C LEU A 614 -5.11 -26.82 -20.87
N GLY A 615 -5.81 -26.35 -19.85
CA GLY A 615 -7.13 -25.75 -19.98
C GLY A 615 -7.16 -24.34 -19.42
N PHE A 616 -7.55 -23.38 -20.26
CA PHE A 616 -7.70 -21.99 -19.89
C PHE A 616 -9.16 -21.55 -20.01
N PRO A 617 -9.63 -20.58 -19.22
CA PRO A 617 -10.91 -19.91 -19.49
C PRO A 617 -10.88 -19.31 -20.89
N VAL A 618 -12.01 -19.29 -21.61
CA VAL A 618 -12.10 -18.48 -22.84
C VAL A 618 -12.12 -16.98 -22.50
N ALA A 619 -11.65 -16.15 -23.43
CA ALA A 619 -11.58 -14.70 -23.25
C ALA A 619 -12.91 -14.11 -22.76
N GLY A 620 -12.83 -13.27 -21.73
CA GLY A 620 -13.99 -12.64 -21.08
C GLY A 620 -14.59 -13.41 -19.90
N GLN A 621 -14.15 -14.65 -19.65
CA GLN A 621 -14.53 -15.40 -18.45
C GLN A 621 -13.72 -14.97 -17.22
N ASN A 622 -14.33 -15.10 -16.04
CA ASN A 622 -13.67 -14.75 -14.79
C ASN A 622 -12.55 -15.75 -14.47
N VAL A 623 -11.29 -15.32 -14.60
CA VAL A 623 -10.12 -16.19 -14.37
C VAL A 623 -10.15 -16.88 -13.01
N ALA A 624 -10.63 -16.21 -11.96
CA ALA A 624 -10.69 -16.78 -10.62
C ALA A 624 -11.71 -17.93 -10.50
N GLN A 625 -12.79 -17.90 -11.27
CA GLN A 625 -13.82 -18.95 -11.25
C GLN A 625 -13.49 -20.10 -12.21
N TYR A 626 -12.90 -19.79 -13.36
CA TYR A 626 -12.77 -20.74 -14.46
C TYR A 626 -11.39 -21.40 -14.55
N SER A 627 -10.30 -20.76 -14.11
CA SER A 627 -8.94 -21.27 -14.40
C SER A 627 -8.70 -22.68 -13.87
N GLY A 628 -9.03 -22.95 -12.60
CA GLY A 628 -8.89 -24.29 -12.02
C GLY A 628 -9.84 -25.31 -12.65
N LEU A 629 -11.09 -24.92 -12.91
CA LEU A 629 -12.08 -25.82 -13.53
C LEU A 629 -11.70 -26.18 -14.97
N CYS A 630 -11.21 -25.22 -15.75
CA CYS A 630 -10.75 -25.45 -17.11
C CYS A 630 -9.49 -26.32 -17.13
N GLU A 631 -8.53 -26.05 -16.26
CA GLU A 631 -7.32 -26.87 -16.18
C GLU A 631 -7.63 -28.33 -15.82
N PHE A 632 -8.44 -28.52 -14.78
CA PHE A 632 -8.87 -29.86 -14.38
C PHE A 632 -9.68 -30.56 -15.50
N ALA A 633 -10.71 -29.90 -16.01
CA ALA A 633 -11.61 -30.53 -16.96
C ALA A 633 -10.92 -30.86 -18.30
N CYS A 634 -10.12 -29.93 -18.84
CA CYS A 634 -9.43 -30.14 -20.12
C CYS A 634 -8.33 -31.20 -20.00
N SER A 635 -7.58 -31.24 -18.90
CA SER A 635 -6.57 -32.28 -18.67
C SER A 635 -7.21 -33.68 -18.54
N HIS A 636 -8.46 -33.77 -18.10
CA HIS A 636 -9.25 -35.01 -17.99
C HIS A 636 -10.23 -35.27 -19.15
N GLY A 637 -10.05 -34.60 -20.30
CA GLY A 637 -10.76 -34.91 -21.54
C GLY A 637 -12.12 -34.24 -21.72
N TYR A 638 -12.50 -33.31 -20.84
CA TYR A 638 -13.72 -32.49 -20.95
C TYR A 638 -13.37 -31.00 -21.08
N CYS A 639 -13.25 -30.50 -22.30
CA CYS A 639 -12.87 -29.10 -22.58
C CYS A 639 -13.96 -28.36 -23.38
N PRO A 640 -15.05 -27.88 -22.74
CA PRO A 640 -16.18 -27.27 -23.43
C PRO A 640 -15.81 -25.90 -24.01
N SER A 641 -15.87 -25.75 -25.34
CA SER A 641 -15.41 -24.55 -26.08
C SER A 641 -16.11 -23.24 -25.73
N GLY A 642 -17.28 -23.28 -25.10
CA GLY A 642 -17.98 -22.10 -24.60
C GLY A 642 -17.51 -21.59 -23.23
N ALA A 643 -16.64 -22.33 -22.55
CA ALA A 643 -16.13 -21.98 -21.22
C ALA A 643 -14.60 -22.11 -21.14
N CYS A 644 -14.01 -23.09 -21.83
CA CYS A 644 -12.58 -23.38 -21.80
C CYS A 644 -11.98 -23.49 -23.20
N THR A 645 -10.67 -23.25 -23.28
CA THR A 645 -9.84 -23.39 -24.47
C THR A 645 -8.50 -24.00 -24.09
N SER A 646 -7.93 -24.86 -24.95
CA SER A 646 -6.55 -25.33 -24.83
C SER A 646 -5.55 -24.48 -25.59
N ASP A 647 -6.05 -23.47 -26.32
CA ASP A 647 -5.25 -22.48 -27.04
C ASP A 647 -5.16 -21.20 -26.21
N PRO A 648 -3.98 -20.85 -25.66
CA PRO A 648 -3.83 -19.67 -24.80
C PRO A 648 -4.01 -18.36 -25.56
N SER A 649 -3.99 -18.36 -26.90
CA SER A 649 -4.28 -17.14 -27.68
C SER A 649 -5.77 -16.76 -27.66
N LYS A 650 -6.62 -17.70 -27.24
CA LYS A 650 -8.07 -17.54 -27.07
C LYS A 650 -8.49 -17.41 -25.61
N ALA A 651 -7.52 -17.42 -24.70
CA ALA A 651 -7.70 -17.40 -23.26
C ALA A 651 -7.75 -15.99 -22.69
#